data_AF-A0A3C0VJV9-F1
#
_entry.id   AF-A0A3C0VJV9-F1
#
_cell.length_a   1.000
_cell.length_b   1.000
_cell.length_c   1.000
_cell.angle_alpha   90.00
_cell.angle_beta   90.00
_cell.angle_gamma   90.00
#
_symmetry.space_group_name_H-M   'P 1'
#
loop_
_entity.id
_entity.type
_entity.pdbx_description
1 polymer ?
#
loop_
_entity_poly.entity_id
_entity_poly.type
_entity_poly.pdbx_seq_one_letter_code
_entity_poly.pdbx_strand_id
1 'polypeptide(L)'
;MSLSGNLKSFSLAEIFQSLALNRHSGTLCIRIPEGDAHTTRYIHFAQGEITFASSASPKGYMLGEILVRQGKLTEAQINEALAVQRTTGEKLGETLIGRGLVTNDDIAATLQAQLREEIHDLFLVKEAEFEFKVDAEPPPEARGALRSINLSIDPQPLILEGLKRLDEWPIIQTHIRTGNEIFAPTGVQPELLDGEEREVYALIDGRTPVGDLYQRTTIGRFPCARTIFNLITAGFIRPLSVEELLKLADESADREKARYLAYALQQQPADVALRIRTSRTLHELEDDKAACEILREGLNEMLPLAPADQQKIAHELLSLRPTDKQALHAAVDTAIALNQTIDALNRALDLTDLLKRQNDPRAAREVLLQVNERVPDDPDLRLAIVSRWRSIGDAKAAMPHMEFLAALLTSQKNWTELVKILRWMMDADPSRQEIRARINKISTELVAEERTRSRRKIVTVSIAAAAALAVIIPFIYERKARVAFAWIANKEYELLRNNSFQQAEELYQGFFATYGWSSWNDEAEQRLTHLRNMRTSYDARVAEERAAERERIARLTEEPARLHAEGVRCEEAGDLAGAYERLHRLIVEFPHSPLARNATLPLRVTSIPAGADVYVWKGDEDTEFGKKSMLDRLGSTPLLLRYRPGRTFKLVLKRAGCRDAAWSLAKDTTYEARVRLQWAPLAKISHGGPVHGQALIQGGDAIFSARDGGLYRLDPSGPAIKWRRAMGRYGDPPSWIAAHDRHLVAGNAEGELSCLDPETGEAVWRARLPGAAYLLPARGPNGTIYAATTNGRVLGVRGGTTTAQVALDGRIASGPVLIAGKLVVGTSCDLCYGLDPAKLAVAWRRALDADIVASPVALGATAVVATAQGWLYGIDAATGAVLWRHKLPSGVSSRPLATDRELCVPLDNGEVHLFGLDGAARAVGTTGGGPIGLMTAVGRTLFFGNDAGACIAFDLDKAAVTWSYAGPAPVEAAPFTLRERIFFATIKGDIFVMEILP
;
A
#
# COMPACT_ATOMS: atom_id res chain seq x y z
N MET A 1 -18.63 -7.38 -29.15
CA MET A 1 -17.39 -7.71 -28.40
C MET A 1 -17.80 -8.18 -27.02
N SER A 2 -17.39 -9.37 -26.60
CA SER A 2 -17.62 -9.88 -25.24
C SER A 2 -16.56 -9.30 -24.31
N LEU A 3 -16.96 -8.67 -23.21
CA LEU A 3 -16.03 -8.22 -22.16
C LEU A 3 -15.79 -9.41 -21.22
N SER A 4 -14.57 -9.92 -21.14
CA SER A 4 -14.22 -11.00 -20.21
C SER A 4 -12.95 -10.69 -19.43
N GLY A 5 -12.84 -11.24 -18.22
CA GLY A 5 -11.71 -10.97 -17.34
C GLY A 5 -11.84 -11.63 -15.97
N ASN A 6 -11.02 -11.19 -15.03
CA ASN A 6 -10.99 -11.66 -13.65
C ASN A 6 -11.22 -10.50 -12.68
N LEU A 7 -12.01 -10.72 -11.63
CA LEU A 7 -12.33 -9.70 -10.61
C LEU A 7 -11.11 -9.24 -9.78
N LYS A 8 -9.98 -9.94 -9.84
CA LYS A 8 -8.69 -9.45 -9.30
C LYS A 8 -8.13 -8.25 -10.06
N SER A 9 -8.40 -8.16 -11.36
CA SER A 9 -7.84 -7.14 -12.25
C SER A 9 -8.81 -6.00 -12.53
N PHE A 10 -10.11 -6.27 -12.45
CA PHE A 10 -11.18 -5.29 -12.66
C PHE A 10 -12.22 -5.45 -11.56
N SER A 11 -12.52 -4.36 -10.85
CA SER A 11 -13.52 -4.43 -9.77
C SER A 11 -14.93 -4.58 -10.34
N LEU A 12 -15.82 -5.23 -9.58
CA LEU A 12 -17.23 -5.35 -9.96
C LEU A 12 -17.90 -3.96 -10.11
N ALA A 13 -17.46 -2.98 -9.31
CA ALA A 13 -17.89 -1.58 -9.39
C ALA A 13 -17.56 -0.95 -10.75
N GLU A 14 -16.33 -1.11 -11.25
CA GLU A 14 -15.91 -0.60 -12.57
C GLU A 14 -16.70 -1.25 -13.70
N ILE A 15 -16.99 -2.55 -13.59
CA ILE A 15 -17.80 -3.28 -14.58
C ILE A 15 -19.22 -2.72 -14.61
N PHE A 16 -19.86 -2.58 -13.44
CA PHE A 16 -21.23 -2.05 -13.36
C PHE A 16 -21.30 -0.60 -13.83
N GLN A 17 -20.32 0.23 -13.44
CA GLN A 17 -20.24 1.62 -13.87
C GLN A 17 -20.08 1.73 -15.39
N SER A 18 -19.22 0.91 -15.99
CA SER A 18 -19.03 0.88 -17.45
C SER A 18 -20.29 0.43 -18.19
N LEU A 19 -20.96 -0.62 -17.72
CA LEU A 19 -22.19 -1.12 -18.33
C LEU A 19 -23.34 -0.11 -18.22
N ALA A 20 -23.45 0.58 -17.08
CA ALA A 20 -24.45 1.62 -16.83
C ALA A 20 -24.20 2.88 -17.68
N LEU A 21 -22.98 3.44 -17.64
CA LEU A 21 -22.61 4.65 -18.39
C LEU A 21 -22.77 4.48 -19.91
N ASN A 22 -22.37 3.31 -20.43
CA ASN A 22 -22.47 3.02 -21.85
C ASN A 22 -23.84 2.46 -22.26
N ARG A 23 -24.80 2.35 -21.32
CA ARG A 23 -26.15 1.80 -21.52
C ARG A 23 -26.16 0.45 -22.24
N HIS A 24 -25.21 -0.42 -21.91
CA HIS A 24 -25.11 -1.73 -22.54
C HIS A 24 -26.28 -2.63 -22.14
N SER A 25 -26.75 -3.42 -23.09
CA SER A 25 -27.76 -4.47 -22.87
C SER A 25 -27.12 -5.84 -23.07
N GLY A 26 -27.43 -6.81 -22.21
CA GLY A 26 -26.80 -8.13 -22.23
C GLY A 26 -26.71 -8.78 -20.86
N THR A 27 -26.10 -9.96 -20.78
CA THR A 27 -25.98 -10.73 -19.53
C THR A 27 -24.53 -10.83 -19.09
N LEU A 28 -24.27 -10.37 -17.87
CA LEU A 28 -23.03 -10.57 -17.14
C LEU A 28 -23.06 -11.93 -16.45
N CYS A 29 -22.09 -12.77 -16.75
CA CYS A 29 -21.86 -14.07 -16.14
C CYS A 29 -20.65 -13.97 -15.20
N ILE A 30 -20.79 -14.40 -13.96
CA ILE A 30 -19.72 -14.40 -12.95
C ILE A 30 -19.56 -15.83 -12.44
N ARG A 31 -18.37 -16.42 -12.59
CA ARG A 31 -18.02 -17.77 -12.13
C ARG A 31 -17.15 -17.69 -10.90
N ILE A 32 -17.71 -18.13 -9.78
CA ILE A 32 -17.09 -18.07 -8.45
C ILE A 32 -16.55 -19.47 -8.12
N PRO A 33 -15.25 -19.62 -7.80
CA PRO A 33 -14.67 -20.90 -7.39
C PRO A 33 -15.14 -21.29 -5.97
N GLU A 34 -15.57 -22.54 -5.78
CA GLU A 34 -15.98 -23.14 -4.51
C GLU A 34 -15.34 -24.53 -4.35
N GLY A 35 -14.10 -24.57 -3.84
CA GLY A 35 -13.33 -25.83 -3.72
C GLY A 35 -13.03 -26.42 -5.10
N ASP A 36 -13.44 -27.67 -5.33
CA ASP A 36 -13.33 -28.34 -6.65
C ASP A 36 -14.50 -27.99 -7.61
N ALA A 37 -15.51 -27.25 -7.14
CA ALA A 37 -16.69 -26.85 -7.90
C ALA A 37 -16.69 -25.35 -8.21
N HIS A 38 -17.62 -24.91 -9.07
CA HIS A 38 -17.81 -23.48 -9.37
C HIS A 38 -19.30 -23.13 -9.36
N THR A 39 -19.63 -22.02 -8.71
CA THR A 39 -20.98 -21.45 -8.70
C THR A 39 -21.05 -20.33 -9.73
N THR A 40 -22.04 -20.38 -10.63
CA THR A 40 -22.23 -19.35 -11.67
C THR A 40 -23.39 -18.42 -11.32
N ARG A 41 -23.17 -17.11 -11.49
CA ARG A 41 -24.14 -16.04 -11.28
C ARG A 41 -24.38 -15.29 -12.58
N TYR A 42 -25.62 -14.94 -12.86
CA TYR A 42 -26.06 -14.19 -14.03
C TYR A 42 -26.72 -12.89 -13.61
N ILE A 43 -26.37 -11.78 -14.25
CA ILE A 43 -26.99 -10.47 -14.06
C ILE A 43 -27.34 -9.91 -15.44
N HIS A 44 -28.60 -9.60 -15.68
CA HIS A 44 -29.04 -9.02 -16.94
C HIS A 44 -29.12 -7.50 -16.83
N PHE A 45 -28.49 -6.83 -17.79
CA PHE A 45 -28.59 -5.39 -17.99
C PHE A 45 -29.45 -5.10 -19.22
N ALA A 46 -30.38 -4.16 -19.10
CA ALA A 46 -31.15 -3.62 -20.21
C ALA A 46 -31.01 -2.09 -20.18
N GLN A 47 -30.46 -1.51 -21.25
CA GLN A 47 -30.16 -0.07 -21.36
C GLN A 47 -29.35 0.50 -20.17
N GLY A 48 -28.47 -0.31 -19.59
CA GLY A 48 -27.66 0.06 -18.42
C GLY A 48 -28.35 -0.14 -17.07
N GLU A 49 -29.61 -0.57 -17.02
CA GLU A 49 -30.32 -0.90 -15.77
C GLU A 49 -30.31 -2.41 -15.51
N ILE A 50 -30.31 -2.81 -14.24
CA ILE A 50 -30.36 -4.23 -13.87
C ILE A 50 -31.82 -4.66 -13.83
N THR A 51 -32.14 -5.65 -14.66
CA THR A 51 -33.50 -6.18 -14.80
C THR A 51 -33.64 -7.59 -14.25
N PHE A 52 -32.52 -8.29 -14.03
CA PHE A 52 -32.49 -9.64 -13.48
C PHE A 52 -31.15 -9.94 -12.81
N ALA A 53 -31.16 -10.70 -11.73
CA ALA A 53 -29.98 -11.41 -11.24
C ALA A 53 -30.38 -12.79 -10.70
N SER A 54 -29.49 -13.77 -10.85
CA SER A 54 -29.70 -15.14 -10.40
C SER A 54 -29.31 -15.33 -8.93
N SER A 55 -30.15 -16.00 -8.15
CA SER A 55 -29.95 -16.21 -6.71
C SER A 55 -28.84 -17.20 -6.36
N ALA A 56 -28.37 -17.07 -5.13
CA ALA A 56 -27.23 -17.78 -4.57
C ALA A 56 -27.48 -19.13 -3.95
N SER A 57 -28.69 -19.34 -3.44
CA SER A 57 -29.00 -20.48 -2.60
C SER A 57 -30.40 -21.00 -2.94
N PRO A 58 -30.61 -22.32 -3.02
CA PRO A 58 -31.94 -22.91 -3.03
C PRO A 58 -32.76 -22.57 -1.76
N LYS A 59 -32.08 -22.11 -0.69
CA LYS A 59 -32.65 -21.66 0.60
C LYS A 59 -32.50 -20.15 0.84
N GLY A 60 -32.24 -19.35 -0.21
CA GLY A 60 -32.14 -17.89 -0.08
C GLY A 60 -33.43 -17.26 0.49
N TYR A 61 -33.32 -16.04 1.03
CA TYR A 61 -34.40 -15.31 1.71
C TYR A 61 -35.74 -15.54 1.02
N MET A 62 -36.61 -16.35 1.63
CA MET A 62 -37.87 -16.72 1.00
C MET A 62 -38.74 -15.46 0.92
N LEU A 63 -39.39 -15.23 -0.23
CA LEU A 63 -40.32 -14.10 -0.42
C LEU A 63 -41.31 -13.96 0.76
N GLY A 64 -41.79 -15.10 1.27
CA GLY A 64 -42.67 -15.16 2.44
C GLY A 64 -42.01 -14.66 3.73
N GLU A 65 -40.75 -15.00 3.98
CA GLU A 65 -40.01 -14.56 5.18
C GLU A 65 -39.74 -13.05 5.14
N ILE A 66 -39.38 -12.50 3.97
CA ILE A 66 -39.15 -11.05 3.84
C ILE A 66 -40.47 -10.28 4.06
N LEU A 67 -41.58 -10.76 3.51
CA LEU A 67 -42.90 -10.17 3.71
C LEU A 67 -43.37 -10.24 5.17
N VAL A 68 -43.03 -11.32 5.89
CA VAL A 68 -43.29 -11.42 7.33
C VAL A 68 -42.41 -10.45 8.12
N ARG A 69 -41.11 -10.35 7.81
CA ARG A 69 -40.18 -9.40 8.45
C ARG A 69 -40.60 -7.94 8.28
N GLN A 70 -41.15 -7.58 7.11
CA GLN A 70 -41.66 -6.24 6.83
C GLN A 70 -43.02 -5.96 7.49
N GLY A 71 -43.59 -6.91 8.25
CA GLY A 71 -44.90 -6.79 8.87
C GLY A 71 -46.08 -6.82 7.90
N LYS A 72 -45.84 -7.21 6.64
CA LYS A 72 -46.88 -7.30 5.59
C LYS A 72 -47.68 -8.59 5.69
N LEU A 73 -47.08 -9.64 6.25
CA LEU A 73 -47.71 -10.93 6.52
C LEU A 73 -47.46 -11.38 7.96
N THR A 74 -48.38 -12.15 8.52
CA THR A 74 -48.18 -12.89 9.78
C THR A 74 -47.68 -14.30 9.49
N GLU A 75 -47.03 -14.93 10.49
CA GLU A 75 -46.61 -16.34 10.39
C GLU A 75 -47.76 -17.30 10.08
N ALA A 76 -48.97 -17.01 10.60
CA ALA A 76 -50.17 -17.79 10.29
C ALA A 76 -50.56 -17.67 8.80
N GLN A 77 -50.56 -16.44 8.26
CA GLN A 77 -50.94 -16.18 6.87
C GLN A 77 -49.96 -16.79 5.87
N ILE A 78 -48.65 -16.76 6.15
CA ILE A 78 -47.66 -17.39 5.28
C ILE A 78 -47.73 -18.92 5.33
N ASN A 79 -47.94 -19.51 6.50
CA ASN A 79 -48.06 -20.96 6.65
C ASN A 79 -49.31 -21.50 5.92
N GLU A 80 -50.41 -20.74 5.96
CA GLU A 80 -51.62 -21.07 5.23
C GLU A 80 -51.41 -20.93 3.71
N ALA A 81 -50.73 -19.87 3.26
CA ALA A 81 -50.39 -19.69 1.84
C ALA A 81 -49.42 -20.78 1.32
N LEU A 82 -48.45 -21.21 2.13
CA LEU A 82 -47.53 -22.31 1.82
C LEU A 82 -48.26 -23.66 1.78
N ALA A 83 -49.23 -23.89 2.67
CA ALA A 83 -50.07 -25.10 2.63
C ALA A 83 -50.89 -25.16 1.33
N VAL A 84 -51.43 -24.02 0.90
CA VAL A 84 -52.20 -23.90 -0.35
C VAL A 84 -51.30 -24.09 -1.56
N GLN A 85 -50.13 -23.46 -1.60
CA GLN A 85 -49.12 -23.67 -2.65
C GLN A 85 -48.75 -25.15 -2.79
N ARG A 86 -48.59 -25.88 -1.67
CA ARG A 86 -48.30 -27.32 -1.71
C ARG A 86 -49.43 -28.15 -2.34
N THR A 87 -50.67 -27.71 -2.20
CA THR A 87 -51.85 -28.38 -2.78
C THR A 87 -52.19 -27.95 -4.22
N THR A 88 -51.96 -26.69 -4.59
CA THR A 88 -52.34 -26.14 -5.90
C THR A 88 -51.18 -26.12 -6.89
N GLY A 89 -49.92 -26.12 -6.41
CA GLY A 89 -48.73 -25.95 -7.23
C GLY A 89 -48.54 -24.53 -7.79
N GLU A 90 -49.41 -23.58 -7.45
CA GLU A 90 -49.30 -22.18 -7.87
C GLU A 90 -48.11 -21.47 -7.20
N LYS A 91 -47.65 -20.36 -7.79
CA LYS A 91 -46.55 -19.59 -7.19
C LYS A 91 -47.05 -18.88 -5.93
N LEU A 92 -46.25 -18.91 -4.86
CA LEU A 92 -46.56 -18.26 -3.58
C LEU A 92 -47.01 -16.80 -3.75
N GLY A 93 -46.37 -16.02 -4.62
CA GLY A 93 -46.76 -14.63 -4.88
C GLY A 93 -48.15 -14.48 -5.51
N GLU A 94 -48.53 -15.36 -6.43
CA GLU A 94 -49.86 -15.39 -7.05
C GLU A 94 -50.92 -15.81 -6.03
N THR A 95 -50.60 -16.78 -5.16
CA THR A 95 -51.46 -17.19 -4.04
C THR A 95 -51.66 -16.05 -3.03
N LEU A 96 -50.61 -15.28 -2.72
CA LEU A 96 -50.68 -14.15 -1.78
C LEU A 96 -51.49 -12.97 -2.37
N ILE A 97 -51.34 -12.67 -3.67
CA ILE A 97 -52.14 -11.65 -4.38
C ILE A 97 -53.60 -12.08 -4.49
N GLY A 98 -53.86 -13.32 -4.92
CA GLY A 98 -55.21 -13.85 -5.11
C GLY A 98 -56.04 -13.88 -3.82
N ARG A 99 -55.37 -13.93 -2.66
CA ARG A 99 -55.98 -13.83 -1.33
C ARG A 99 -56.08 -12.40 -0.79
N GLY A 100 -55.59 -11.40 -1.53
CA GLY A 100 -55.60 -9.99 -1.11
C GLY A 100 -54.68 -9.68 0.07
N LEU A 101 -53.70 -10.53 0.35
CA LEU A 101 -52.79 -10.36 1.48
C LEU A 101 -51.64 -9.38 1.18
N VAL A 102 -51.24 -9.27 -0.08
CA VAL A 102 -50.19 -8.36 -0.57
C VAL A 102 -50.54 -7.87 -1.97
N THR A 103 -50.03 -6.70 -2.37
CA THR A 103 -50.21 -6.16 -3.73
C THR A 103 -49.08 -6.58 -4.68
N ASN A 104 -49.28 -6.40 -5.99
CA ASN A 104 -48.20 -6.57 -6.99
C ASN A 104 -46.99 -5.67 -6.68
N ASP A 105 -47.23 -4.45 -6.20
CA ASP A 105 -46.17 -3.50 -5.85
C ASP A 105 -45.40 -3.95 -4.60
N ASP A 106 -46.09 -4.52 -3.60
CA ASP A 106 -45.44 -5.10 -2.42
C ASP A 106 -44.52 -6.26 -2.80
N ILE A 107 -44.97 -7.14 -3.72
CA ILE A 107 -44.13 -8.24 -4.22
C ILE A 107 -42.96 -7.71 -5.04
N ALA A 108 -43.18 -6.73 -5.92
CA ALA A 108 -42.12 -6.13 -6.72
C ALA A 108 -41.06 -5.45 -5.84
N ALA A 109 -41.47 -4.65 -4.85
CA ALA A 109 -40.57 -4.00 -3.89
C ALA A 109 -39.78 -5.02 -3.06
N THR A 110 -40.43 -6.12 -2.64
CA THR A 110 -39.78 -7.20 -1.88
C THR A 110 -38.73 -7.93 -2.72
N LEU A 111 -39.07 -8.26 -3.97
CA LEU A 111 -38.14 -8.88 -4.91
C LEU A 111 -36.98 -7.95 -5.27
N GLN A 112 -37.23 -6.64 -5.41
CA GLN A 112 -36.14 -5.67 -5.57
C GLN A 112 -35.23 -5.69 -4.36
N ALA A 113 -35.76 -5.62 -3.13
CA ALA A 113 -34.95 -5.65 -1.91
C ALA A 113 -34.10 -6.93 -1.81
N GLN A 114 -34.68 -8.08 -2.13
CA GLN A 114 -33.97 -9.36 -2.22
C GLN A 114 -32.83 -9.29 -3.25
N LEU A 115 -33.12 -8.77 -4.45
CA LEU A 115 -32.15 -8.66 -5.53
C LEU A 115 -30.97 -7.74 -5.17
N ARG A 116 -31.23 -6.63 -4.47
CA ARG A 116 -30.19 -5.70 -4.03
C ARG A 116 -29.22 -6.37 -3.05
N GLU A 117 -29.73 -7.10 -2.06
CA GLU A 117 -28.87 -7.81 -1.10
C GLU A 117 -28.02 -8.88 -1.78
N GLU A 118 -28.60 -9.68 -2.67
CA GLU A 118 -27.85 -10.69 -3.42
C GLU A 118 -26.75 -10.09 -4.31
N ILE A 119 -27.01 -8.94 -4.93
CA ILE A 119 -26.01 -8.23 -5.72
C ILE A 119 -24.91 -7.64 -4.83
N HIS A 120 -25.25 -7.06 -3.69
CA HIS A 120 -24.26 -6.52 -2.75
C HIS A 120 -23.29 -7.60 -2.24
N ASP A 121 -23.77 -8.82 -2.01
CA ASP A 121 -22.92 -9.95 -1.60
C ASP A 121 -21.87 -10.29 -2.67
N LEU A 122 -22.15 -10.04 -3.96
CA LEU A 122 -21.17 -10.24 -5.04
C LEU A 122 -20.00 -9.26 -4.97
N PHE A 123 -20.19 -8.06 -4.42
CA PHE A 123 -19.09 -7.10 -4.24
C PHE A 123 -18.05 -7.61 -3.24
N LEU A 124 -18.41 -8.53 -2.35
CA LEU A 124 -17.48 -9.12 -1.36
C LEU A 124 -16.61 -10.26 -1.95
N VAL A 125 -16.87 -10.69 -3.18
CA VAL A 125 -16.14 -11.78 -3.84
C VAL A 125 -14.78 -11.28 -4.32
N LYS A 126 -13.71 -11.82 -3.74
CA LYS A 126 -12.31 -11.42 -4.05
C LYS A 126 -11.77 -12.01 -5.34
N GLU A 127 -12.25 -13.20 -5.72
CA GLU A 127 -11.75 -13.95 -6.88
C GLU A 127 -12.91 -14.57 -7.65
N ALA A 128 -13.10 -14.15 -8.90
CA ALA A 128 -14.04 -14.77 -9.83
C ALA A 128 -13.68 -14.43 -11.28
N GLU A 129 -14.06 -15.28 -12.21
CA GLU A 129 -14.02 -14.97 -13.64
C GLU A 129 -15.34 -14.34 -14.06
N PHE A 130 -15.30 -13.37 -14.97
CA PHE A 130 -16.52 -12.77 -15.51
C PHE A 130 -16.51 -12.71 -17.04
N GLU A 131 -17.71 -12.76 -17.61
CA GLU A 131 -17.95 -12.64 -19.05
C GLU A 131 -19.28 -11.90 -19.28
N PHE A 132 -19.25 -10.76 -19.96
CA PHE A 132 -20.44 -10.06 -20.42
C PHE A 132 -20.75 -10.40 -21.87
N LYS A 133 -21.94 -10.95 -22.09
CA LYS A 133 -22.45 -11.28 -23.42
C LYS A 133 -23.46 -10.21 -23.84
N VAL A 134 -23.07 -9.41 -24.82
CA VAL A 134 -23.89 -8.31 -25.40
C VAL A 134 -25.15 -8.89 -26.03
N ASP A 135 -26.30 -8.26 -25.76
CA ASP A 135 -27.64 -8.63 -26.23
C ASP A 135 -28.06 -10.09 -25.93
N ALA A 136 -27.32 -10.77 -25.05
CA ALA A 136 -27.65 -12.11 -24.63
C ALA A 136 -28.66 -12.09 -23.49
N GLU A 137 -29.68 -12.94 -23.60
CA GLU A 137 -30.61 -13.21 -22.52
C GLU A 137 -30.01 -14.19 -21.49
N PRO A 138 -30.47 -14.15 -20.22
CA PRO A 138 -30.08 -15.15 -19.22
C PRO A 138 -30.49 -16.57 -19.65
N PRO A 139 -29.67 -17.60 -19.35
CA PRO A 139 -29.99 -18.97 -19.74
C PRO A 139 -31.30 -19.47 -19.10
N PRO A 140 -32.05 -20.38 -19.77
CA PRO A 140 -33.35 -20.86 -19.28
C PRO A 140 -33.30 -21.43 -17.86
N GLU A 141 -32.19 -22.06 -17.49
CA GLU A 141 -31.93 -22.64 -16.16
C GLU A 141 -31.79 -21.58 -15.07
N ALA A 142 -31.24 -20.42 -15.39
CA ALA A 142 -31.10 -19.30 -14.46
C ALA A 142 -32.40 -18.50 -14.30
N ARG A 143 -33.30 -18.53 -15.30
CA ARG A 143 -34.47 -17.66 -15.39
C ARG A 143 -35.55 -17.88 -14.33
N GLY A 144 -35.60 -19.04 -13.66
CA GLY A 144 -36.48 -19.30 -12.51
C GLY A 144 -37.91 -18.73 -12.61
N ALA A 145 -38.54 -18.44 -11.46
CA ALA A 145 -39.93 -18.02 -11.35
C ALA A 145 -40.23 -16.54 -11.76
N LEU A 146 -39.23 -15.77 -12.19
CA LEU A 146 -39.27 -14.29 -12.29
C LEU A 146 -39.78 -13.73 -13.63
N ARG A 147 -40.61 -14.45 -14.39
CA ARG A 147 -41.08 -14.02 -15.72
C ARG A 147 -42.14 -12.89 -15.73
N SER A 148 -42.67 -12.47 -14.59
CA SER A 148 -43.91 -11.66 -14.55
C SER A 148 -43.80 -10.29 -13.88
N ILE A 149 -42.61 -9.87 -13.41
CA ILE A 149 -42.45 -8.58 -12.72
C ILE A 149 -41.33 -7.79 -13.40
N ASN A 150 -41.68 -6.61 -13.93
CA ASN A 150 -40.72 -5.67 -14.49
C ASN A 150 -39.89 -5.07 -13.35
N LEU A 151 -38.74 -5.68 -13.08
CA LEU A 151 -37.75 -5.14 -12.16
C LEU A 151 -36.82 -4.22 -12.97
N SER A 152 -36.63 -3.00 -12.48
CA SER A 152 -35.60 -2.07 -12.96
C SER A 152 -34.90 -1.53 -11.72
N ILE A 153 -33.58 -1.73 -11.65
CA ILE A 153 -32.74 -1.25 -10.57
C ILE A 153 -31.58 -0.46 -11.17
N ASP A 154 -31.44 0.78 -10.71
CA ASP A 154 -30.29 1.63 -10.98
C ASP A 154 -29.02 1.00 -10.36
N PRO A 155 -27.96 0.74 -11.14
CA PRO A 155 -26.69 0.23 -10.62
C PRO A 155 -25.97 1.20 -9.69
N GLN A 156 -26.19 2.52 -9.80
CA GLN A 156 -25.37 3.51 -9.10
C GLN A 156 -25.49 3.43 -7.56
N PRO A 157 -26.69 3.34 -6.94
CA PRO A 157 -26.81 3.09 -5.50
C PRO A 157 -26.18 1.77 -5.05
N LEU A 158 -26.23 0.73 -5.90
CA LEU A 158 -25.64 -0.58 -5.60
C LEU A 158 -24.12 -0.53 -5.59
N ILE A 159 -23.52 0.26 -6.48
CA ILE A 159 -22.07 0.49 -6.50
C ILE A 159 -21.64 1.22 -5.24
N LEU A 160 -22.35 2.29 -4.85
CA LEU A 160 -21.98 3.08 -3.65
C LEU A 160 -22.10 2.25 -2.37
N GLU A 161 -23.20 1.53 -2.19
CA GLU A 161 -23.37 0.65 -1.02
C GLU A 161 -22.43 -0.56 -1.09
N GLY A 162 -22.16 -1.13 -2.27
CA GLY A 162 -21.21 -2.21 -2.48
C GLY A 162 -19.76 -1.83 -2.14
N LEU A 163 -19.32 -0.64 -2.53
CA LEU A 163 -18.00 -0.08 -2.16
C LEU A 163 -17.93 0.20 -0.65
N LYS A 164 -18.99 0.75 -0.06
CA LYS A 164 -19.07 0.94 1.39
C LYS A 164 -18.98 -0.38 2.15
N ARG A 165 -19.65 -1.44 1.67
CA ARG A 165 -19.54 -2.80 2.23
C ARG A 165 -18.12 -3.34 2.07
N LEU A 166 -17.47 -3.14 0.93
CA LEU A 166 -16.08 -3.54 0.72
C LEU A 166 -15.10 -2.91 1.73
N ASP A 167 -15.32 -1.65 2.09
CA ASP A 167 -14.49 -0.92 3.06
C ASP A 167 -14.81 -1.28 4.52
N GLU A 168 -16.10 -1.39 4.87
CA GLU A 168 -16.56 -1.63 6.25
C GLU A 168 -16.54 -3.11 6.65
N TRP A 169 -16.83 -4.04 5.73
CA TRP A 169 -16.95 -5.47 6.04
C TRP A 169 -15.68 -6.08 6.62
N PRO A 170 -14.46 -5.81 6.10
CA PRO A 170 -13.22 -6.31 6.73
C PRO A 170 -13.05 -5.83 8.18
N ILE A 171 -13.50 -4.61 8.49
CA ILE A 171 -13.45 -4.04 9.84
C ILE A 171 -14.46 -4.75 10.74
N ILE A 172 -15.70 -4.92 10.29
CA ILE A 172 -16.74 -5.66 11.03
C ILE A 172 -16.29 -7.11 11.29
N GLN A 173 -15.65 -7.75 10.30
CA GLN A 173 -15.13 -9.10 10.39
C GLN A 173 -14.00 -9.27 11.42
N THR A 174 -13.39 -8.19 11.91
CA THR A 174 -12.43 -8.31 13.03
C THR A 174 -13.11 -8.77 14.33
N HIS A 175 -14.40 -8.43 14.50
CA HIS A 175 -15.21 -8.73 15.69
C HIS A 175 -16.28 -9.80 15.44
N ILE A 176 -16.84 -9.89 14.22
CA ILE A 176 -17.88 -10.86 13.84
C ILE A 176 -17.39 -11.67 12.64
N ARG A 177 -16.79 -12.84 12.89
CA ARG A 177 -16.10 -13.65 11.87
C ARG A 177 -17.01 -14.68 11.24
N THR A 178 -17.70 -15.46 12.07
CA THR A 178 -18.41 -16.68 11.62
C THR A 178 -19.93 -16.56 11.75
N GLY A 179 -20.42 -15.57 12.51
CA GLY A 179 -21.81 -15.46 12.92
C GLY A 179 -22.14 -16.33 14.15
N ASN A 180 -21.21 -17.17 14.62
CA ASN A 180 -21.41 -17.94 15.85
C ASN A 180 -21.05 -17.15 17.11
N GLU A 181 -20.57 -15.92 16.95
CA GLU A 181 -20.28 -15.04 18.07
C GLU A 181 -21.54 -14.77 18.90
N ILE A 182 -21.39 -14.72 20.21
CA ILE A 182 -22.47 -14.42 21.15
C ILE A 182 -22.04 -13.24 22.00
N PHE A 183 -22.95 -12.26 22.12
CA PHE A 183 -22.72 -11.03 22.84
C PHE A 183 -23.65 -10.95 24.05
N ALA A 184 -23.16 -10.36 25.14
CA ALA A 184 -23.94 -10.06 26.33
C ALA A 184 -24.01 -8.54 26.55
N PRO A 185 -25.13 -8.03 27.07
CA PRO A 185 -25.23 -6.63 27.48
C PRO A 185 -24.27 -6.33 28.63
N THR A 186 -23.65 -5.15 28.62
CA THR A 186 -22.68 -4.71 29.64
C THR A 186 -23.33 -4.01 30.84
N GLY A 187 -24.66 -3.91 30.89
CA GLY A 187 -25.41 -3.25 31.96
C GLY A 187 -25.51 -1.72 31.83
N VAL A 188 -25.09 -1.16 30.69
CA VAL A 188 -25.29 0.26 30.34
C VAL A 188 -26.76 0.51 29.99
N GLN A 189 -27.27 1.67 30.39
CA GLN A 189 -28.67 2.08 30.23
C GLN A 189 -29.14 2.10 28.75
N PRO A 190 -30.16 1.30 28.35
CA PRO A 190 -30.64 1.21 26.97
C PRO A 190 -31.39 2.45 26.45
N GLU A 191 -31.67 3.45 27.30
CA GLU A 191 -32.47 4.62 26.92
C GLU A 191 -31.79 5.55 25.88
N LEU A 192 -30.51 5.35 25.61
CA LEU A 192 -29.72 6.10 24.62
C LEU A 192 -29.81 5.52 23.20
N LEU A 193 -30.40 4.33 23.03
CA LEU A 193 -30.50 3.64 21.75
C LEU A 193 -31.81 3.98 21.04
N ASP A 194 -31.73 4.35 19.76
CA ASP A 194 -32.88 4.57 18.89
C ASP A 194 -32.84 3.68 17.63
N GLY A 195 -33.97 3.61 16.93
CA GLY A 195 -34.10 2.89 15.66
C GLY A 195 -33.58 1.44 15.68
N GLU A 196 -32.71 1.14 14.71
CA GLU A 196 -32.13 -0.19 14.47
C GLU A 196 -31.25 -0.67 15.65
N GLU A 197 -30.59 0.25 16.36
CA GLU A 197 -29.70 -0.10 17.48
C GLU A 197 -30.49 -0.68 18.65
N ARG A 198 -31.67 -0.12 18.93
CA ARG A 198 -32.56 -0.60 19.98
C ARG A 198 -33.16 -1.97 19.66
N GLU A 199 -33.54 -2.19 18.41
CA GLU A 199 -34.08 -3.47 17.95
C GLU A 199 -33.05 -4.59 18.10
N VAL A 200 -31.83 -4.38 17.58
CA VAL A 200 -30.74 -5.35 17.68
C VAL A 200 -30.36 -5.60 19.14
N TYR A 201 -30.20 -4.54 19.94
CA TYR A 201 -29.83 -4.65 21.35
C TYR A 201 -30.86 -5.45 22.17
N ALA A 202 -32.16 -5.28 21.90
CA ALA A 202 -33.22 -6.00 22.62
C ALA A 202 -33.18 -7.52 22.39
N LEU A 203 -32.57 -7.99 21.31
CA LEU A 203 -32.42 -9.42 20.99
C LEU A 203 -31.12 -10.02 21.54
N ILE A 204 -30.21 -9.20 22.05
CA ILE A 204 -28.92 -9.64 22.60
C ILE A 204 -29.10 -10.01 24.07
N ASP A 205 -29.20 -11.32 24.33
CA ASP A 205 -29.50 -11.90 25.64
C ASP A 205 -28.32 -12.65 26.28
N GLY A 206 -27.16 -12.69 25.62
CA GLY A 206 -26.01 -13.49 26.04
C GLY A 206 -26.09 -14.97 25.66
N ARG A 207 -27.09 -15.38 24.87
CA ARG A 207 -27.28 -16.79 24.45
C ARG A 207 -27.42 -16.91 22.93
N THR A 208 -28.07 -15.95 22.31
CA THR A 208 -28.39 -15.97 20.88
C THR A 208 -27.14 -15.66 20.04
N PRO A 209 -26.72 -16.56 19.13
CA PRO A 209 -25.63 -16.29 18.19
C PRO A 209 -26.00 -15.21 17.18
N VAL A 210 -25.01 -14.46 16.69
CA VAL A 210 -25.22 -13.39 15.70
C VAL A 210 -25.90 -13.89 14.41
N GLY A 211 -25.61 -15.12 13.99
CA GLY A 211 -26.23 -15.75 12.82
C GLY A 211 -27.75 -15.87 12.96
N ASP A 212 -28.23 -16.15 14.17
CA ASP A 212 -29.65 -16.24 14.49
C ASP A 212 -30.24 -14.83 14.68
N LEU A 213 -29.45 -13.84 15.15
CA LEU A 213 -29.86 -12.43 15.18
C LEU A 213 -30.18 -11.90 13.78
N TYR A 214 -29.40 -12.26 12.75
CA TYR A 214 -29.69 -11.90 11.35
C TYR A 214 -31.04 -12.40 10.84
N GLN A 215 -31.59 -13.44 11.46
CA GLN A 215 -32.88 -14.01 11.10
C GLN A 215 -34.03 -13.39 11.89
N ARG A 216 -33.76 -12.93 13.11
CA ARG A 216 -34.75 -12.39 14.05
C ARG A 216 -34.95 -10.87 13.93
N THR A 217 -34.02 -10.17 13.30
CA THR A 217 -34.12 -8.72 13.05
C THR A 217 -34.85 -8.43 11.73
N THR A 218 -35.51 -7.27 11.67
CA THR A 218 -36.16 -6.74 10.46
C THR A 218 -35.15 -6.13 9.47
N ILE A 219 -33.93 -5.86 9.93
CA ILE A 219 -32.81 -5.32 9.15
C ILE A 219 -31.98 -6.43 8.49
N GLY A 220 -31.41 -6.16 7.31
CA GLY A 220 -30.60 -7.14 6.57
C GLY A 220 -29.30 -7.55 7.29
N ARG A 221 -28.66 -8.62 6.81
CA ARG A 221 -27.43 -9.18 7.41
C ARG A 221 -26.34 -8.13 7.63
N PHE A 222 -26.02 -7.36 6.59
CA PHE A 222 -24.95 -6.37 6.65
C PHE A 222 -25.26 -5.21 7.61
N PRO A 223 -26.43 -4.52 7.50
CA PRO A 223 -26.85 -3.53 8.49
C PRO A 223 -26.84 -4.06 9.93
N CYS A 224 -27.34 -5.30 10.15
CA CYS A 224 -27.32 -5.92 11.46
C CYS A 224 -25.90 -6.12 12.00
N ALA A 225 -24.98 -6.63 11.18
CA ALA A 225 -23.58 -6.82 11.57
C ALA A 225 -22.91 -5.48 11.90
N ARG A 226 -23.20 -4.43 11.13
CA ARG A 226 -22.72 -3.06 11.38
C ARG A 226 -23.27 -2.51 12.70
N THR A 227 -24.55 -2.70 12.97
CA THR A 227 -25.19 -2.28 14.23
C THR A 227 -24.59 -3.00 15.43
N ILE A 228 -24.36 -4.32 15.33
CA ILE A 228 -23.67 -5.08 16.37
C ILE A 228 -22.24 -4.54 16.57
N PHE A 229 -21.51 -4.26 15.50
CA PHE A 229 -20.17 -3.65 15.58
C PHE A 229 -20.19 -2.27 16.27
N ASN A 230 -21.18 -1.43 15.96
CA ASN A 230 -21.36 -0.13 16.62
C ASN A 230 -21.65 -0.29 18.12
N LEU A 231 -22.52 -1.24 18.48
CA LEU A 231 -22.84 -1.55 19.89
C LEU A 231 -21.61 -2.07 20.65
N ILE A 232 -20.74 -2.86 20.01
CA ILE A 232 -19.46 -3.31 20.58
C ILE A 232 -18.52 -2.13 20.79
N THR A 233 -18.31 -1.31 19.76
CA THR A 233 -17.36 -0.19 19.81
C THR A 233 -17.80 0.92 20.77
N ALA A 234 -19.11 1.11 20.93
CA ALA A 234 -19.71 2.00 21.93
C ALA A 234 -19.80 1.36 23.34
N GLY A 235 -19.49 0.08 23.50
CA GLY A 235 -19.41 -0.60 24.79
C GLY A 235 -20.77 -1.02 25.41
N PHE A 236 -21.86 -1.01 24.64
CA PHE A 236 -23.18 -1.48 25.09
C PHE A 236 -23.26 -3.01 25.20
N ILE A 237 -22.48 -3.72 24.38
CA ILE A 237 -22.40 -5.18 24.37
C ILE A 237 -20.94 -5.63 24.38
N ARG A 238 -20.68 -6.80 24.93
CA ARG A 238 -19.35 -7.44 24.96
C ARG A 238 -19.44 -8.89 24.51
N PRO A 239 -18.38 -9.46 23.92
CA PRO A 239 -18.32 -10.90 23.71
C PRO A 239 -18.35 -11.63 25.06
N LEU A 240 -18.95 -12.82 25.10
CA LEU A 240 -18.89 -13.68 26.29
C LEU A 240 -17.45 -14.18 26.50
N SER A 241 -17.07 -14.34 27.76
CA SER A 241 -15.80 -14.99 28.11
C SER A 241 -15.89 -16.51 27.87
N VAL A 242 -14.73 -17.15 27.71
CA VAL A 242 -14.65 -18.62 27.58
C VAL A 242 -15.31 -19.32 28.78
N GLU A 243 -15.13 -18.81 30.00
CA GLU A 243 -15.76 -19.38 31.20
C GLU A 243 -17.30 -19.29 31.16
N GLU A 244 -17.85 -18.17 30.69
CA GLU A 244 -19.30 -18.01 30.51
C GLU A 244 -19.85 -18.95 29.44
N LEU A 245 -19.12 -19.13 28.33
CA LEU A 245 -19.49 -20.04 27.25
C LEU A 245 -19.45 -21.51 27.70
N LEU A 246 -18.45 -21.90 28.48
CA LEU A 246 -18.37 -23.25 29.03
C LEU A 246 -19.53 -23.54 29.99
N LYS A 247 -19.90 -22.58 30.83
CA LYS A 247 -21.06 -22.70 31.71
C LYS A 247 -22.36 -22.87 30.92
N LEU A 248 -22.57 -22.06 29.88
CA LEU A 248 -23.74 -22.21 29.01
C LEU A 248 -23.73 -23.55 28.28
N ALA A 249 -22.56 -24.03 27.84
CA ALA A 249 -22.44 -25.34 27.22
C ALA A 249 -22.83 -26.48 28.17
N ASP A 250 -22.48 -26.39 29.45
CA ASP A 250 -22.86 -27.37 30.47
C ASP A 250 -24.36 -27.36 30.79
N GLU A 251 -25.03 -26.22 30.62
CA GLU A 251 -26.46 -26.02 30.91
C GLU A 251 -27.39 -26.31 29.71
N SER A 252 -26.83 -26.58 28.52
CA SER A 252 -27.59 -26.63 27.27
C SER A 252 -27.67 -28.03 26.65
N ALA A 253 -28.67 -28.24 25.78
CA ALA A 253 -28.82 -29.48 25.01
C ALA A 253 -27.68 -29.67 23.99
N ASP A 254 -27.45 -30.90 23.53
CA ASP A 254 -26.24 -31.29 22.78
C ASP A 254 -25.94 -30.39 21.56
N ARG A 255 -26.97 -29.95 20.82
CA ARG A 255 -26.80 -29.11 19.63
C ARG A 255 -26.40 -27.66 19.95
N GLU A 256 -26.91 -27.09 21.04
CA GLU A 256 -26.52 -25.76 21.52
C GLU A 256 -25.16 -25.80 22.22
N LYS A 257 -24.92 -26.86 23.00
CA LYS A 257 -23.63 -27.17 23.61
C LYS A 257 -22.51 -27.21 22.59
N ALA A 258 -22.69 -27.90 21.46
CA ALA A 258 -21.70 -27.93 20.37
C ALA A 258 -21.38 -26.52 19.83
N ARG A 259 -22.39 -25.64 19.72
CA ARG A 259 -22.20 -24.24 19.26
C ARG A 259 -21.40 -23.40 20.26
N TYR A 260 -21.74 -23.46 21.55
CA TYR A 260 -21.00 -22.73 22.59
C TYR A 260 -19.55 -23.19 22.69
N LEU A 261 -19.30 -24.50 22.61
CA LEU A 261 -17.95 -25.08 22.62
C LEU A 261 -17.14 -24.69 21.37
N ALA A 262 -17.77 -24.65 20.20
CA ALA A 262 -17.12 -24.17 18.97
C ALA A 262 -16.72 -22.69 19.07
N TYR A 263 -17.60 -21.84 19.64
CA TYR A 263 -17.27 -20.43 19.83
C TYR A 263 -16.18 -20.21 20.89
N ALA A 264 -16.21 -20.97 21.99
CA ALA A 264 -15.16 -20.94 23.00
C ALA A 264 -13.79 -21.33 22.40
N LEU A 265 -13.76 -22.36 21.54
CA LEU A 265 -12.55 -22.80 20.85
C LEU A 265 -12.00 -21.73 19.89
N GLN A 266 -12.88 -20.95 19.24
CA GLN A 266 -12.47 -19.84 18.39
C GLN A 266 -11.73 -18.74 19.19
N GLN A 267 -12.11 -18.50 20.45
CA GLN A 267 -11.43 -17.55 21.32
C GLN A 267 -10.09 -18.08 21.86
N GLN A 268 -9.99 -19.39 22.09
CA GLN A 268 -8.76 -20.06 22.53
C GLN A 268 -8.40 -21.24 21.60
N PRO A 269 -7.90 -20.96 20.37
CA PRO A 269 -7.61 -22.02 19.40
C PRO A 269 -6.57 -23.03 19.90
N ALA A 270 -5.66 -22.61 20.77
CA ALA A 270 -4.61 -23.47 21.32
C ALA A 270 -5.08 -24.39 22.46
N ASP A 271 -6.32 -24.27 22.95
CA ASP A 271 -6.83 -25.14 24.02
C ASP A 271 -7.20 -26.52 23.46
N VAL A 272 -6.36 -27.50 23.79
CA VAL A 272 -6.46 -28.88 23.32
C VAL A 272 -7.62 -29.62 24.01
N ALA A 273 -7.85 -29.36 25.30
CA ALA A 273 -8.91 -30.01 26.04
C ALA A 273 -10.28 -29.55 25.52
N LEU A 274 -10.41 -28.26 25.27
CA LEU A 274 -11.60 -27.67 24.66
C LEU A 274 -11.82 -28.24 23.25
N ARG A 275 -10.77 -28.32 22.43
CA ARG A 275 -10.86 -28.87 21.07
C ARG A 275 -11.37 -30.31 21.03
N ILE A 276 -10.81 -31.18 21.87
CA ILE A 276 -11.23 -32.58 21.97
C ILE A 276 -12.68 -32.66 22.46
N ARG A 277 -13.04 -31.85 23.47
CA ARG A 277 -14.40 -31.79 24.00
C ARG A 277 -15.42 -31.37 22.93
N THR A 278 -15.09 -30.35 22.12
CA THR A 278 -15.94 -29.90 20.99
C THR A 278 -16.10 -31.02 19.96
N SER A 279 -15.01 -31.68 19.59
CA SER A 279 -15.02 -32.79 18.62
C SER A 279 -15.91 -33.95 19.10
N ARG A 280 -15.81 -34.35 20.37
CA ARG A 280 -16.64 -35.44 20.92
C ARG A 280 -18.12 -35.08 20.92
N THR A 281 -18.46 -33.83 21.27
CA THR A 281 -19.86 -33.36 21.25
C THR A 281 -20.43 -33.36 19.83
N LEU A 282 -19.62 -33.03 18.82
CA LEU A 282 -20.04 -33.11 17.41
C LEU A 282 -20.20 -34.55 16.92
N HIS A 283 -19.32 -35.46 17.36
CA HIS A 283 -19.45 -36.89 17.10
C HIS A 283 -20.72 -37.49 17.72
N GLU A 284 -21.06 -37.10 18.96
CA GLU A 284 -22.32 -37.48 19.63
C GLU A 284 -23.56 -37.01 18.86
N LEU A 285 -23.45 -35.93 18.08
CA LEU A 285 -24.49 -35.40 17.20
C LEU A 285 -24.49 -36.01 15.79
N GLU A 286 -23.68 -37.06 15.55
CA GLU A 286 -23.50 -37.72 14.25
C GLU A 286 -22.91 -36.79 13.16
N ASP A 287 -22.24 -35.69 13.55
CA ASP A 287 -21.52 -34.79 12.63
C ASP A 287 -20.01 -35.08 12.63
N ASP A 288 -19.66 -36.29 12.19
CA ASP A 288 -18.27 -36.77 12.11
C ASP A 288 -17.40 -35.91 11.22
N LYS A 289 -18.00 -35.27 10.21
CA LYS A 289 -17.29 -34.39 9.30
C LYS A 289 -16.80 -33.15 10.04
N ALA A 290 -17.67 -32.45 10.75
CA ALA A 290 -17.29 -31.28 11.53
C ALA A 290 -16.33 -31.63 12.68
N ALA A 291 -16.54 -32.77 13.35
CA ALA A 291 -15.64 -33.27 14.38
C ALA A 291 -14.20 -33.45 13.86
N CYS A 292 -14.05 -34.11 12.70
CA CYS A 292 -12.73 -34.30 12.07
C CYS A 292 -12.09 -32.98 11.62
N GLU A 293 -12.88 -32.04 11.08
CA GLU A 293 -12.38 -30.73 10.62
C GLU A 293 -11.78 -29.93 11.78
N ILE A 294 -12.46 -29.87 12.93
CA ILE A 294 -11.95 -29.18 14.12
C ILE A 294 -10.62 -29.78 14.60
N LEU A 295 -10.47 -31.11 14.57
CA LEU A 295 -9.21 -31.74 14.98
C LEU A 295 -8.09 -31.47 13.96
N ARG A 296 -8.38 -31.51 12.65
CA ARG A 296 -7.40 -31.19 11.60
C ARG A 296 -6.88 -29.76 11.69
N GLU A 297 -7.74 -28.80 12.00
CA GLU A 297 -7.32 -27.41 12.23
C GLU A 297 -6.31 -27.29 13.39
N GLY A 298 -6.45 -28.11 14.43
CA GLY A 298 -5.51 -28.16 15.54
C GLY A 298 -4.14 -28.72 15.15
N LEU A 299 -4.05 -29.49 14.07
CA LEU A 299 -2.81 -30.06 13.53
C LEU A 299 -2.18 -29.18 12.42
N ASN A 300 -2.70 -27.98 12.20
CA ASN A 300 -2.15 -27.05 11.22
C ASN A 300 -0.88 -26.37 11.77
N GLU A 301 0.17 -26.26 10.95
CA GLU A 301 1.47 -25.69 11.33
C GLU A 301 1.39 -24.23 11.83
N MET A 302 0.32 -23.51 11.46
CA MET A 302 0.08 -22.14 11.94
C MET A 302 -0.32 -22.06 13.42
N LEU A 303 -0.65 -23.18 14.08
CA LEU A 303 -0.91 -23.25 15.51
C LEU A 303 0.31 -23.83 16.27
N PRO A 304 1.06 -23.01 17.03
CA PRO A 304 2.26 -23.48 17.73
C PRO A 304 1.89 -24.27 19.00
N LEU A 305 1.45 -25.52 18.82
CA LEU A 305 1.15 -26.44 19.92
C LEU A 305 2.39 -27.25 20.32
N ALA A 306 2.48 -27.62 21.60
CA ALA A 306 3.52 -28.54 22.08
C ALA A 306 3.34 -29.93 21.43
N PRO A 307 4.42 -30.68 21.18
CA PRO A 307 4.32 -32.01 20.57
C PRO A 307 3.40 -32.99 21.33
N ALA A 308 3.38 -32.94 22.65
CA ALA A 308 2.49 -33.76 23.48
C ALA A 308 1.00 -33.44 23.28
N ASP A 309 0.68 -32.19 22.95
CA ASP A 309 -0.68 -31.72 22.74
C ASP A 309 -1.17 -32.00 21.32
N GLN A 310 -0.30 -31.82 20.32
CA GLN A 310 -0.54 -32.30 18.96
C GLN A 310 -0.76 -33.82 18.93
N GLN A 311 -0.01 -34.58 19.74
CA GLN A 311 -0.17 -36.03 19.85
C GLN A 311 -1.57 -36.43 20.35
N LYS A 312 -2.15 -35.70 21.31
CA LYS A 312 -3.51 -35.94 21.80
C LYS A 312 -4.56 -35.68 20.72
N ILE A 313 -4.42 -34.58 19.97
CA ILE A 313 -5.33 -34.23 18.87
C ILE A 313 -5.26 -35.28 17.76
N ALA A 314 -4.06 -35.69 17.38
CA ALA A 314 -3.85 -36.72 16.37
C ALA A 314 -4.44 -38.07 16.81
N HIS A 315 -4.29 -38.45 18.09
CA HIS A 315 -4.88 -39.67 18.62
C HIS A 315 -6.42 -39.65 18.55
N GLU A 316 -7.04 -38.55 18.97
CA GLU A 316 -8.50 -38.40 18.90
C GLU A 316 -9.00 -38.47 17.45
N LEU A 317 -8.31 -37.81 16.51
CA LEU A 317 -8.68 -37.82 15.09
C LEU A 317 -8.55 -39.21 14.47
N LEU A 318 -7.52 -39.96 14.84
CA LEU A 318 -7.33 -41.35 14.40
C LEU A 318 -8.38 -42.31 14.98
N SER A 319 -8.93 -42.01 16.16
CA SER A 319 -10.02 -42.80 16.74
C SER A 319 -11.31 -42.66 15.94
N LEU A 320 -11.61 -41.46 15.45
CA LEU A 320 -12.77 -41.17 14.59
C LEU A 320 -12.53 -41.63 13.15
N ARG A 321 -11.33 -41.37 12.63
CA ARG A 321 -10.94 -41.65 11.26
C ARG A 321 -9.53 -42.25 11.22
N PRO A 322 -9.41 -43.59 11.32
CA PRO A 322 -8.11 -44.27 11.32
C PRO A 322 -7.27 -44.06 10.05
N THR A 323 -7.90 -43.60 8.97
CA THR A 323 -7.29 -43.37 7.66
C THR A 323 -7.01 -41.89 7.38
N ASP A 324 -7.03 -41.04 8.40
CA ASP A 324 -6.74 -39.61 8.21
C ASP A 324 -5.23 -39.39 7.99
N LYS A 325 -4.88 -38.93 6.78
CA LYS A 325 -3.47 -38.69 6.39
C LYS A 325 -2.81 -37.63 7.27
N GLN A 326 -3.49 -36.52 7.55
CA GLN A 326 -2.91 -35.41 8.32
C GLN A 326 -2.68 -35.83 9.78
N ALA A 327 -3.63 -36.57 10.35
CA ALA A 327 -3.49 -37.13 11.70
C ALA A 327 -2.32 -38.12 11.81
N LEU A 328 -2.18 -39.02 10.82
CA LEU A 328 -1.08 -39.98 10.77
C LEU A 328 0.29 -39.30 10.63
N HIS A 329 0.41 -38.25 9.80
CA HIS A 329 1.64 -37.47 9.70
C HIS A 329 1.99 -36.80 11.03
N ALA A 330 1.04 -36.05 11.61
CA ALA A 330 1.27 -35.39 12.90
C ALA A 330 1.58 -36.39 14.03
N ALA A 331 0.96 -37.57 13.99
CA ALA A 331 1.23 -38.67 14.91
C ALA A 331 2.67 -39.19 14.82
N VAL A 332 3.26 -39.26 13.62
CA VAL A 332 4.68 -39.62 13.42
C VAL A 332 5.58 -38.50 13.94
N ASP A 333 5.33 -37.26 13.51
CA ASP A 333 6.17 -36.11 13.85
C ASP A 333 6.23 -35.86 15.37
N THR A 334 5.08 -35.97 16.03
CA THR A 334 4.98 -35.79 17.49
C THR A 334 5.64 -36.92 18.26
N ALA A 335 5.48 -38.17 17.83
CA ALA A 335 6.16 -39.31 18.46
C ALA A 335 7.69 -39.20 18.31
N ILE A 336 8.20 -38.73 17.16
CA ILE A 336 9.62 -38.41 16.97
C ILE A 336 10.06 -37.31 17.94
N ALA A 337 9.32 -36.20 18.00
CA ALA A 337 9.65 -35.06 18.87
C ALA A 337 9.64 -35.40 20.37
N LEU A 338 8.83 -36.39 20.77
CA LEU A 338 8.74 -36.89 22.15
C LEU A 338 9.73 -38.05 22.44
N ASN A 339 10.61 -38.41 21.51
CA ASN A 339 11.53 -39.54 21.60
C ASN A 339 10.83 -40.89 21.84
N GLN A 340 9.64 -41.09 21.28
CA GLN A 340 8.87 -42.34 21.35
C GLN A 340 9.11 -43.18 20.10
N THR A 341 10.33 -43.74 19.97
CA THR A 341 10.82 -44.41 18.74
C THR A 341 9.92 -45.53 18.23
N ILE A 342 9.42 -46.39 19.12
CA ILE A 342 8.56 -47.53 18.75
C ILE A 342 7.20 -47.06 18.25
N ASP A 343 6.62 -46.03 18.89
CA ASP A 343 5.32 -45.48 18.50
C ASP A 343 5.42 -44.73 17.16
N ALA A 344 6.50 -43.96 16.97
CA ALA A 344 6.80 -43.27 15.71
C ALA A 344 6.92 -44.25 14.54
N LEU A 345 7.61 -45.38 14.76
CA LEU A 345 7.73 -46.43 13.75
C LEU A 345 6.38 -47.06 13.41
N ASN A 346 5.60 -47.47 14.40
CA ASN A 346 4.30 -48.11 14.17
C ASN A 346 3.36 -47.18 13.40
N ARG A 347 3.28 -45.90 13.78
CA ARG A 347 2.47 -44.87 13.10
C ARG A 347 2.96 -44.59 11.68
N ALA A 348 4.29 -44.59 11.46
CA ALA A 348 4.88 -44.41 10.15
C ALA A 348 4.55 -45.59 9.22
N LEU A 349 4.54 -46.81 9.76
CA LEU A 349 4.14 -48.00 9.01
C LEU A 349 2.65 -47.92 8.60
N ASP A 350 1.75 -47.55 9.52
CA ASP A 350 0.33 -47.37 9.22
C ASP A 350 0.08 -46.30 8.12
N LEU A 351 0.82 -45.20 8.17
CA LEU A 351 0.78 -44.15 7.14
C LEU A 351 1.27 -44.64 5.78
N THR A 352 2.38 -45.39 5.75
CA THR A 352 2.90 -45.94 4.48
C THR A 352 1.94 -46.92 3.82
N ASP A 353 1.14 -47.64 4.61
CA ASP A 353 0.14 -48.59 4.11
C ASP A 353 -1.01 -47.89 3.43
N LEU A 354 -1.42 -46.76 4.00
CA LEU A 354 -2.42 -45.89 3.43
C LEU A 354 -1.96 -45.23 2.13
N LEU A 355 -0.75 -44.66 2.13
CA LEU A 355 -0.16 -44.02 0.94
C LEU A 355 0.05 -45.02 -0.21
N LYS A 356 0.39 -46.28 0.12
CA LYS A 356 0.45 -47.37 -0.85
C LYS A 356 -0.92 -47.66 -1.49
N ARG A 357 -2.00 -47.72 -0.71
CA ARG A 357 -3.36 -47.92 -1.24
C ARG A 357 -3.79 -46.77 -2.16
N GLN A 358 -3.25 -45.57 -1.96
CA GLN A 358 -3.48 -44.38 -2.80
C GLN A 358 -2.52 -44.27 -3.99
N ASN A 359 -1.65 -45.27 -4.21
CA ASN A 359 -0.66 -45.31 -5.30
C ASN A 359 0.36 -44.16 -5.28
N ASP A 360 0.73 -43.67 -4.08
CA ASP A 360 1.78 -42.65 -3.88
C ASP A 360 3.01 -43.25 -3.16
N PRO A 361 3.87 -44.00 -3.89
CA PRO A 361 5.05 -44.65 -3.31
C PRO A 361 6.16 -43.64 -2.94
N ARG A 362 6.12 -42.41 -3.48
CA ARG A 362 7.12 -41.38 -3.19
C ARG A 362 6.93 -40.79 -1.80
N ALA A 363 5.70 -40.42 -1.45
CA ALA A 363 5.38 -39.92 -0.12
C ALA A 363 5.62 -40.98 0.97
N ALA A 364 5.28 -42.25 0.69
CA ALA A 364 5.57 -43.36 1.60
C ALA A 364 7.08 -43.53 1.88
N ARG A 365 7.94 -43.23 0.90
CA ARG A 365 9.39 -43.29 1.05
C ARG A 365 9.90 -42.16 1.96
N GLU A 366 9.38 -40.96 1.80
CA GLU A 366 9.80 -39.77 2.55
C GLU A 366 9.52 -39.91 4.06
N VAL A 367 8.34 -40.39 4.43
CA VAL A 367 7.95 -40.63 5.84
C VAL A 367 8.93 -41.58 6.55
N LEU A 368 9.31 -42.67 5.89
CA LEU A 368 10.23 -43.65 6.48
C LEU A 368 11.68 -43.13 6.57
N LEU A 369 12.09 -42.23 5.66
CA LEU A 369 13.38 -41.54 5.74
C LEU A 369 13.43 -40.59 6.94
N GLN A 370 12.35 -39.85 7.21
CA GLN A 370 12.27 -38.91 8.34
C GLN A 370 12.45 -39.61 9.69
N VAL A 371 11.78 -40.76 9.90
CA VAL A 371 11.95 -41.56 11.13
C VAL A 371 13.41 -42.06 11.27
N ASN A 372 14.02 -42.49 10.16
CA ASN A 372 15.40 -42.98 10.16
C ASN A 372 16.46 -41.89 10.42
N GLU A 373 16.25 -40.65 9.96
CA GLU A 373 17.20 -39.56 10.21
C GLU A 373 17.37 -39.22 11.69
N ARG A 374 16.32 -39.41 12.50
CA ARG A 374 16.32 -39.04 13.93
C ARG A 374 16.79 -40.16 14.85
N VAL A 375 16.64 -41.41 14.44
CA VAL A 375 17.20 -42.58 15.13
C VAL A 375 18.04 -43.40 14.15
N PRO A 376 19.20 -42.86 13.72
CA PRO A 376 20.00 -43.46 12.66
C PRO A 376 20.64 -44.78 13.07
N ASP A 377 20.84 -45.06 14.35
CA ASP A 377 21.64 -46.20 14.79
C ASP A 377 20.83 -47.37 15.36
N ASP A 378 19.50 -47.36 15.23
CA ASP A 378 18.64 -48.46 15.69
C ASP A 378 18.53 -49.55 14.60
N PRO A 379 19.10 -50.76 14.84
CA PRO A 379 19.06 -51.86 13.88
C PRO A 379 17.67 -52.45 13.66
N ASP A 380 16.81 -52.46 14.68
CA ASP A 380 15.47 -53.04 14.59
C ASP A 380 14.54 -52.13 13.76
N LEU A 381 14.69 -50.82 13.93
CA LEU A 381 14.04 -49.79 13.13
C LEU A 381 14.38 -49.90 11.64
N ARG A 382 15.67 -50.05 11.32
CA ARG A 382 16.13 -50.18 9.92
C ARG A 382 15.69 -51.50 9.29
N LEU A 383 15.59 -52.57 10.06
CA LEU A 383 15.05 -53.84 9.57
C LEU A 383 13.56 -53.73 9.23
N ALA A 384 12.78 -53.03 10.06
CA ALA A 384 11.36 -52.73 9.79
C ALA A 384 11.18 -51.91 8.50
N ILE A 385 11.98 -50.85 8.30
CA ILE A 385 11.99 -50.02 7.08
C ILE A 385 12.31 -50.87 5.83
N VAL A 386 13.36 -51.70 5.90
CA VAL A 386 13.78 -52.59 4.81
C VAL A 386 12.67 -53.58 4.43
N SER A 387 11.98 -54.16 5.40
CA SER A 387 10.87 -55.09 5.15
C SER A 387 9.71 -54.42 4.42
N ARG A 388 9.40 -53.16 4.77
CA ARG A 388 8.25 -52.44 4.22
C ARG A 388 8.50 -51.89 2.82
N TRP A 389 9.66 -51.31 2.55
CA TRP A 389 10.00 -50.83 1.20
C TRP A 389 10.06 -51.95 0.16
N ARG A 390 10.47 -53.16 0.58
CA ARG A 390 10.34 -54.35 -0.28
C ARG A 390 8.88 -54.70 -0.58
N SER A 391 7.97 -54.56 0.38
CA SER A 391 6.53 -54.78 0.16
C SER A 391 5.89 -53.74 -0.78
N ILE A 392 6.42 -52.51 -0.80
CA ILE A 392 5.96 -51.41 -1.66
C ILE A 392 6.47 -51.56 -3.10
N GLY A 393 7.47 -52.41 -3.33
CA GLY A 393 8.04 -52.68 -4.66
C GLY A 393 9.19 -51.76 -5.05
N ASP A 394 9.58 -50.82 -4.20
CA ASP A 394 10.77 -49.97 -4.37
C ASP A 394 11.96 -50.55 -3.60
N ALA A 395 12.40 -51.74 -4.03
CA ALA A 395 13.52 -52.43 -3.39
C ALA A 395 14.85 -51.66 -3.52
N LYS A 396 14.96 -50.75 -4.51
CA LYS A 396 16.14 -49.90 -4.72
C LYS A 396 16.28 -48.82 -3.65
N ALA A 397 15.17 -48.23 -3.19
CA ALA A 397 15.20 -47.27 -2.09
C ALA A 397 15.76 -47.87 -0.79
N ALA A 398 15.54 -49.17 -0.53
CA ALA A 398 16.03 -49.90 0.64
C ALA A 398 17.52 -50.20 0.67
N MET A 399 18.22 -49.95 -0.43
CA MET A 399 19.63 -50.27 -0.56
C MET A 399 20.52 -49.65 0.54
N PRO A 400 20.40 -48.36 0.93
CA PRO A 400 21.26 -47.77 1.96
C PRO A 400 21.04 -48.33 3.36
N HIS A 401 19.82 -48.75 3.70
CA HIS A 401 19.51 -49.34 5.01
C HIS A 401 19.95 -50.80 5.06
N MET A 402 19.80 -51.53 3.94
CA MET A 402 20.42 -52.84 3.79
C MET A 402 21.95 -52.74 3.86
N GLU A 403 22.57 -51.72 3.26
CA GLU A 403 24.02 -51.49 3.35
C GLU A 403 24.48 -51.18 4.78
N PHE A 404 23.70 -50.40 5.55
CA PHE A 404 23.97 -50.14 6.96
C PHE A 404 23.82 -51.41 7.82
N LEU A 405 22.72 -52.14 7.67
CA LEU A 405 22.53 -53.42 8.37
C LEU A 405 23.63 -54.39 7.97
N ALA A 406 24.03 -54.42 6.69
CA ALA A 406 25.17 -55.19 6.24
C ALA A 406 26.48 -54.72 6.91
N ALA A 407 26.74 -53.42 7.05
CA ALA A 407 27.93 -52.92 7.74
C ALA A 407 27.91 -53.24 9.25
N LEU A 408 26.78 -53.08 9.92
CA LEU A 408 26.60 -53.42 11.33
C LEU A 408 26.80 -54.93 11.53
N LEU A 409 26.18 -55.76 10.71
CA LEU A 409 26.35 -57.21 10.73
C LEU A 409 27.78 -57.62 10.34
N THR A 410 28.46 -56.88 9.46
CA THR A 410 29.90 -57.05 9.17
C THR A 410 30.76 -56.73 10.39
N SER A 411 30.44 -55.66 11.12
CA SER A 411 31.17 -55.23 12.33
C SER A 411 30.94 -56.15 13.52
N GLN A 412 29.70 -56.63 13.71
CA GLN A 412 29.31 -57.66 14.68
C GLN A 412 29.80 -59.06 14.27
N LYS A 413 30.48 -59.17 13.12
CA LYS A 413 30.93 -60.43 12.50
C LYS A 413 29.80 -61.45 12.31
N ASN A 414 28.56 -60.96 12.19
CA ASN A 414 27.39 -61.76 11.91
C ASN A 414 27.24 -61.92 10.39
N TRP A 415 28.19 -62.65 9.80
CA TRP A 415 28.28 -62.95 8.36
C TRP A 415 27.01 -63.63 7.82
N THR A 416 26.20 -64.25 8.68
CA THR A 416 25.01 -65.02 8.32
C THR A 416 23.81 -64.12 8.02
N GLU A 417 23.49 -63.19 8.92
CA GLU A 417 22.47 -62.16 8.65
C GLU A 417 22.97 -61.19 7.57
N LEU A 418 24.29 -60.91 7.52
CA LEU A 418 24.91 -60.13 6.45
C LEU A 418 24.62 -60.74 5.07
N VAL A 419 24.76 -62.05 4.91
CA VAL A 419 24.44 -62.74 3.64
C VAL A 419 22.94 -62.68 3.34
N LYS A 420 22.04 -62.73 4.32
CA LYS A 420 20.58 -62.54 4.09
C LYS A 420 20.28 -61.14 3.57
N ILE A 421 20.85 -60.11 4.20
CA ILE A 421 20.72 -58.72 3.75
C ILE A 421 21.36 -58.53 2.37
N LEU A 422 22.55 -59.09 2.12
CA LEU A 422 23.22 -59.05 0.82
C LEU A 422 22.42 -59.78 -0.28
N ARG A 423 21.69 -60.85 0.04
CA ARG A 423 20.77 -61.51 -0.90
C ARG A 423 19.57 -60.61 -1.21
N TRP A 424 19.01 -59.92 -0.22
CA TRP A 424 17.94 -58.94 -0.46
C TRP A 424 18.42 -57.77 -1.32
N MET A 425 19.67 -57.32 -1.14
CA MET A 425 20.30 -56.33 -2.01
C MET A 425 20.51 -56.86 -3.44
N MET A 426 20.81 -58.15 -3.60
CA MET A 426 20.96 -58.81 -4.91
C MET A 426 19.61 -58.96 -5.64
N ASP A 427 18.53 -59.27 -4.93
CA ASP A 427 17.17 -59.34 -5.51
C ASP A 427 16.66 -57.96 -5.93
N ALA A 428 16.98 -56.92 -5.14
CA ALA A 428 16.56 -55.54 -5.39
C ALA A 428 17.22 -54.93 -6.64
N ASP A 429 18.44 -55.35 -6.95
CA ASP A 429 19.15 -54.93 -8.15
C ASP A 429 20.05 -56.07 -8.68
N PRO A 430 19.49 -56.97 -9.52
CA PRO A 430 20.21 -58.13 -10.07
C PRO A 430 21.42 -57.75 -10.93
N SER A 431 21.48 -56.50 -11.38
CA SER A 431 22.56 -55.98 -12.22
C SER A 431 23.85 -55.70 -11.42
N ARG A 432 23.76 -55.57 -10.09
CA ARG A 432 24.90 -55.34 -9.20
C ARG A 432 25.70 -56.63 -9.00
N GLN A 433 26.49 -56.96 -10.01
CA GLN A 433 27.48 -58.04 -9.95
C GLN A 433 28.47 -57.85 -8.80
N GLU A 434 28.66 -56.63 -8.27
CA GLU A 434 29.45 -56.36 -7.07
C GLU A 434 28.90 -56.95 -5.79
N ILE A 435 27.58 -57.07 -5.60
CA ILE A 435 27.00 -57.69 -4.40
C ILE A 435 27.11 -59.20 -4.51
N ARG A 436 26.92 -59.75 -5.71
CA ARG A 436 27.25 -61.15 -6.01
C ARG A 436 28.74 -61.38 -5.85
N ALA A 437 29.54 -60.42 -6.29
CA ALA A 437 30.98 -60.43 -6.13
C ALA A 437 31.36 -60.23 -4.68
N ARG A 438 30.64 -59.49 -3.81
CA ARG A 438 30.83 -59.27 -2.35
C ARG A 438 30.36 -60.48 -1.57
N ILE A 439 29.25 -61.08 -1.94
CA ILE A 439 28.91 -62.45 -1.56
C ILE A 439 30.07 -63.39 -1.97
N ASN A 440 30.73 -63.12 -3.11
CA ASN A 440 31.97 -63.77 -3.59
C ASN A 440 33.32 -63.13 -3.09
N LYS A 441 33.33 -61.99 -2.36
CA LYS A 441 34.45 -61.01 -2.12
C LYS A 441 34.60 -60.63 -0.65
N ILE A 442 33.52 -60.43 0.10
CA ILE A 442 33.47 -60.89 1.49
C ILE A 442 33.76 -62.41 1.58
N SER A 443 33.69 -63.15 0.45
CA SER A 443 34.37 -64.43 0.30
C SER A 443 35.66 -64.45 -0.58
N THR A 444 36.12 -63.32 -1.14
CA THR A 444 37.42 -63.02 -1.82
C THR A 444 38.13 -61.79 -1.22
N GLU A 445 37.88 -60.47 -1.47
CA GLU A 445 38.37 -59.30 -0.63
C GLU A 445 38.05 -59.27 0.91
N LEU A 446 38.01 -60.41 1.57
CA LEU A 446 39.01 -60.73 2.59
C LEU A 446 40.49 -60.59 2.10
N VAL A 447 40.81 -59.90 0.98
CA VAL A 447 41.98 -60.14 0.07
C VAL A 447 42.70 -58.92 -0.55
N ALA A 448 42.17 -57.70 -0.82
CA ALA A 448 43.02 -56.67 -1.49
C ALA A 448 42.46 -55.23 -1.54
N GLU A 449 43.28 -54.24 -1.19
CA GLU A 449 42.92 -52.84 -0.90
C GLU A 449 43.86 -51.86 -1.65
N GLU A 450 44.16 -52.10 -2.93
CA GLU A 450 45.32 -51.47 -3.57
C GLU A 450 45.03 -50.39 -4.62
N ARG A 451 45.61 -49.22 -4.35
CA ARG A 451 46.46 -48.43 -5.27
C ARG A 451 45.79 -47.56 -6.35
N THR A 452 45.66 -46.28 -5.99
CA THR A 452 46.36 -45.12 -6.61
C THR A 452 46.59 -45.09 -8.13
N ARG A 453 46.13 -44.03 -8.81
CA ARG A 453 46.69 -43.38 -10.05
C ARG A 453 45.54 -42.62 -10.72
N SER A 454 45.61 -41.44 -11.32
CA SER A 454 46.72 -40.63 -11.82
C SER A 454 46.18 -39.21 -12.05
N ARG A 455 46.69 -38.26 -11.27
CA ARG A 455 46.67 -36.84 -11.63
C ARG A 455 47.78 -36.55 -12.67
N ARG A 456 47.56 -35.49 -13.46
CA ARG A 456 48.52 -34.66 -14.24
C ARG A 456 48.89 -35.13 -15.66
N LYS A 457 48.67 -34.26 -16.69
CA LYS A 457 49.74 -33.83 -17.65
C LYS A 457 49.43 -32.87 -18.83
N ILE A 458 48.25 -32.25 -19.04
CA ILE A 458 47.94 -31.81 -20.44
C ILE A 458 48.16 -30.34 -20.89
N VAL A 459 48.15 -29.25 -20.11
CA VAL A 459 47.77 -27.94 -20.75
C VAL A 459 48.85 -26.86 -20.95
N THR A 460 50.04 -26.96 -20.35
CA THR A 460 51.11 -25.96 -20.53
C THR A 460 52.03 -26.36 -21.68
N VAL A 461 52.03 -25.66 -22.84
CA VAL A 461 53.21 -25.39 -23.71
C VAL A 461 52.86 -24.76 -25.09
N SER A 462 51.64 -24.86 -25.62
CA SER A 462 51.41 -24.57 -27.05
C SER A 462 51.19 -23.10 -27.50
N ILE A 463 51.11 -22.10 -26.60
CA ILE A 463 50.65 -20.73 -26.97
C ILE A 463 51.80 -19.72 -27.23
N ALA A 464 53.05 -20.01 -26.86
CA ALA A 464 54.13 -19.00 -26.83
C ALA A 464 54.88 -18.73 -28.17
N ALA A 465 54.66 -19.50 -29.25
CA ALA A 465 55.52 -19.43 -30.44
C ALA A 465 55.01 -18.53 -31.60
N ALA A 466 53.76 -18.08 -31.58
CA ALA A 466 53.15 -17.37 -32.72
C ALA A 466 53.37 -15.84 -32.73
N ALA A 467 53.79 -15.23 -31.62
CA ALA A 467 53.77 -13.76 -31.46
C ALA A 467 55.03 -13.00 -31.97
N ALA A 468 56.14 -13.68 -32.30
CA ALA A 468 57.44 -13.00 -32.45
C ALA A 468 57.82 -12.56 -33.90
N LEU A 469 57.12 -12.98 -34.95
CA LEU A 469 57.57 -12.76 -36.35
C LEU A 469 56.88 -11.61 -37.11
N ALA A 470 55.97 -10.86 -36.48
CA ALA A 470 55.12 -9.86 -37.15
C ALA A 470 55.65 -8.41 -37.15
N VAL A 471 56.85 -8.10 -36.62
CA VAL A 471 57.21 -6.69 -36.28
C VAL A 471 58.36 -6.07 -37.09
N ILE A 472 59.26 -6.82 -37.74
CA ILE A 472 60.58 -6.26 -38.14
C ILE A 472 60.66 -5.69 -39.57
N ILE A 473 59.81 -6.10 -40.52
CA ILE A 473 59.97 -5.75 -41.96
C ILE A 473 59.38 -4.37 -42.38
N PRO A 474 58.31 -3.82 -41.79
CA PRO A 474 57.76 -2.50 -42.18
C PRO A 474 58.67 -1.30 -41.86
N PHE A 475 59.55 -1.42 -40.86
CA PHE A 475 60.30 -0.31 -40.27
C PHE A 475 61.39 0.29 -41.18
N ILE A 476 61.91 -0.46 -42.16
CA ILE A 476 63.04 -0.02 -43.01
C ILE A 476 62.57 0.78 -44.25
N TYR A 477 61.35 0.56 -44.74
CA TYR A 477 60.78 1.27 -45.90
C TYR A 477 60.40 2.73 -45.56
N GLU A 478 59.90 2.95 -44.34
CA GLU A 478 59.38 4.23 -43.87
C GLU A 478 60.46 5.32 -43.71
N ARG A 479 61.68 4.92 -43.35
CA ARG A 479 62.77 5.85 -43.06
C ARG A 479 63.31 6.59 -44.29
N LYS A 480 63.24 6.01 -45.50
CA LYS A 480 63.76 6.63 -46.73
C LYS A 480 62.80 7.66 -47.34
N ALA A 481 61.49 7.48 -47.19
CA ALA A 481 60.50 8.42 -47.73
C ALA A 481 60.51 9.79 -47.00
N ARG A 482 60.81 9.79 -45.70
CA ARG A 482 60.83 10.99 -44.85
C ARG A 482 61.83 12.07 -45.30
N VAL A 483 62.97 11.67 -45.87
CA VAL A 483 64.04 12.60 -46.25
C VAL A 483 63.72 13.37 -47.53
N ALA A 484 63.04 12.74 -48.50
CA ALA A 484 62.68 13.36 -49.76
C ALA A 484 61.57 14.43 -49.62
N PHE A 485 60.62 14.22 -48.69
CA PHE A 485 59.53 15.16 -48.43
C PHE A 485 60.01 16.52 -47.89
N ALA A 486 61.02 16.50 -47.01
CA ALA A 486 61.53 17.69 -46.33
C ALA A 486 62.16 18.73 -47.29
N TRP A 487 62.67 18.31 -48.46
CA TRP A 487 63.26 19.22 -49.45
C TRP A 487 62.20 19.99 -50.26
N ILE A 488 61.10 19.33 -50.64
CA ILE A 488 60.01 19.94 -51.43
C ILE A 488 59.28 21.01 -50.62
N ALA A 489 59.02 20.72 -49.34
CA ALA A 489 58.36 21.62 -48.41
C ALA A 489 59.06 22.99 -48.26
N ASN A 490 60.38 23.06 -48.47
CA ASN A 490 61.13 24.31 -48.36
C ASN A 490 61.02 25.19 -49.62
N LYS A 491 60.81 24.58 -50.79
CA LYS A 491 60.73 25.27 -52.09
C LYS A 491 59.32 25.86 -52.35
N GLU A 492 58.29 25.30 -51.72
CA GLU A 492 56.88 25.76 -51.74
C GLU A 492 56.73 27.22 -51.29
N TYR A 493 57.47 27.62 -50.24
CA TYR A 493 57.34 28.93 -49.61
C TYR A 493 57.75 30.11 -50.52
N GLU A 494 58.74 29.91 -51.39
CA GLU A 494 59.19 30.95 -52.33
C GLU A 494 58.18 31.22 -53.46
N LEU A 495 57.48 30.18 -53.92
CA LEU A 495 56.54 30.28 -55.05
C LEU A 495 55.20 30.92 -54.65
N LEU A 496 54.77 30.72 -53.41
CA LEU A 496 53.54 31.31 -52.85
C LEU A 496 53.59 32.84 -52.75
N ARG A 497 54.78 33.42 -52.51
CA ARG A 497 54.95 34.88 -52.38
C ARG A 497 54.72 35.64 -53.70
N ASN A 498 54.81 34.98 -54.84
CA ASN A 498 54.64 35.57 -56.18
C ASN A 498 53.30 35.24 -56.83
N ASN A 499 52.35 34.64 -56.10
CA ASN A 499 51.02 34.20 -56.59
C ASN A 499 51.06 33.19 -57.77
N SER A 500 52.16 32.44 -57.92
CA SER A 500 52.36 31.46 -59.00
C SER A 500 51.97 30.04 -58.58
N PHE A 501 50.68 29.80 -58.29
CA PHE A 501 50.18 28.54 -57.73
C PHE A 501 50.43 27.30 -58.63
N GLN A 502 50.48 27.47 -59.95
CA GLN A 502 50.59 26.36 -60.90
C GLN A 502 51.97 25.66 -60.88
N GLN A 503 53.06 26.39 -60.62
CA GLN A 503 54.42 25.84 -60.59
C GLN A 503 54.74 25.08 -59.28
N ALA A 504 54.02 25.37 -58.20
CA ALA A 504 54.16 24.66 -56.93
C ALA A 504 53.50 23.27 -56.96
N GLU A 505 52.43 23.09 -57.73
CA GLU A 505 51.74 21.79 -57.86
C GLU A 505 52.59 20.73 -58.58
N GLU A 506 53.38 21.11 -59.59
CA GLU A 506 54.22 20.18 -60.38
C GLU A 506 55.32 19.49 -59.55
N LEU A 507 55.84 20.16 -58.51
CA LEU A 507 56.88 19.60 -57.63
C LEU A 507 56.35 18.46 -56.74
N TYR A 508 55.11 18.58 -56.27
CA TYR A 508 54.47 17.54 -55.46
C TYR A 508 54.06 16.32 -56.30
N GLN A 509 53.71 16.51 -57.57
CA GLN A 509 53.40 15.40 -58.49
C GLN A 509 54.61 14.47 -58.76
N GLY A 510 55.85 14.99 -58.72
CA GLY A 510 57.07 14.18 -58.82
C GLY A 510 57.38 13.31 -57.59
N PHE A 511 56.92 13.69 -56.39
CA PHE A 511 57.13 12.94 -55.14
C PHE A 511 56.30 11.65 -55.10
N PHE A 512 55.03 11.73 -55.51
CA PHE A 512 54.11 10.59 -55.56
C PHE A 512 54.58 9.46 -56.49
N ALA A 513 55.30 9.79 -57.57
CA ALA A 513 55.80 8.81 -58.52
C ALA A 513 56.92 7.90 -57.96
N THR A 514 57.58 8.26 -56.85
CA THR A 514 58.78 7.56 -56.35
C THR A 514 58.59 6.85 -55.01
N TYR A 515 57.72 7.36 -54.11
CA TYR A 515 57.55 6.84 -52.72
C TYR A 515 56.09 6.50 -52.36
N GLY A 516 55.36 5.88 -53.30
CA GLY A 516 53.90 5.73 -53.25
C GLY A 516 53.27 4.90 -52.12
N TRP A 517 54.03 4.13 -51.33
CA TRP A 517 53.48 3.33 -50.19
C TRP A 517 53.98 3.77 -48.82
N SER A 518 54.49 5.01 -48.70
CA SER A 518 54.99 5.54 -47.42
C SER A 518 53.91 6.28 -46.61
N SER A 519 54.08 6.36 -45.29
CA SER A 519 53.22 7.19 -44.42
C SER A 519 53.31 8.71 -44.70
N TRP A 520 54.25 9.18 -45.53
CA TRP A 520 54.40 10.61 -45.88
C TRP A 520 53.61 11.01 -47.13
N ASN A 521 52.97 10.05 -47.80
CA ASN A 521 52.13 10.33 -48.96
C ASN A 521 50.90 11.15 -48.58
N ASP A 522 50.28 10.84 -47.44
CA ASP A 522 49.11 11.55 -46.93
C ASP A 522 49.42 13.03 -46.67
N GLU A 523 50.60 13.32 -46.10
CA GLU A 523 51.01 14.70 -45.80
C GLU A 523 51.39 15.49 -47.07
N ALA A 524 51.95 14.82 -48.07
CA ALA A 524 52.19 15.42 -49.39
C ALA A 524 50.89 15.71 -50.15
N GLU A 525 49.89 14.83 -50.03
CA GLU A 525 48.58 15.00 -50.66
C GLU A 525 47.80 16.12 -49.99
N GLN A 526 47.92 16.24 -48.66
CA GLN A 526 47.35 17.36 -47.90
C GLN A 526 47.93 18.71 -48.35
N ARG A 527 49.23 18.82 -48.61
CA ARG A 527 49.83 20.07 -49.09
C ARG A 527 49.45 20.42 -50.53
N LEU A 528 49.41 19.44 -51.43
CA LEU A 528 48.93 19.65 -52.79
C LEU A 528 47.45 20.09 -52.79
N THR A 529 46.63 19.46 -51.96
CA THR A 529 45.23 19.83 -51.73
C THR A 529 45.12 21.23 -51.14
N HIS A 530 45.99 21.60 -50.20
CA HIS A 530 46.03 22.94 -49.61
C HIS A 530 46.36 24.03 -50.64
N LEU A 531 47.32 23.79 -51.52
CA LEU A 531 47.67 24.71 -52.62
C LEU A 531 46.52 24.91 -53.62
N ARG A 532 45.84 23.82 -54.01
CA ARG A 532 44.64 23.86 -54.86
C ARG A 532 43.51 24.62 -54.19
N ASN A 533 43.31 24.41 -52.89
CA ASN A 533 42.31 25.12 -52.10
C ASN A 533 42.62 26.62 -52.02
N MET A 534 43.89 27.01 -51.85
CA MET A 534 44.27 28.43 -51.84
C MET A 534 44.02 29.13 -53.17
N ARG A 535 44.32 28.48 -54.31
CA ARG A 535 43.99 29.01 -55.64
C ARG A 535 42.48 29.20 -55.81
N THR A 536 41.70 28.19 -55.45
CA THR A 536 40.23 28.23 -55.52
C THR A 536 39.67 29.34 -54.61
N SER A 537 40.28 29.57 -53.44
CA SER A 537 39.88 30.63 -52.51
C SER A 537 40.18 32.06 -53.00
N TYR A 538 41.25 32.25 -53.78
CA TYR A 538 41.60 33.54 -54.38
C TYR A 538 40.64 33.90 -55.53
N ASP A 539 40.37 32.94 -56.42
CA ASP A 539 39.43 33.11 -57.53
C ASP A 539 37.98 33.25 -57.05
N ALA A 540 37.62 32.58 -55.94
CA ALA A 540 36.32 32.72 -55.27
C ALA A 540 36.12 34.12 -54.67
N ARG A 541 37.11 34.69 -53.96
CA ARG A 541 37.02 36.03 -53.34
C ARG A 541 36.68 37.15 -54.33
N VAL A 542 37.24 37.08 -55.53
CA VAL A 542 37.04 38.09 -56.59
C VAL A 542 35.65 37.98 -57.24
N ALA A 543 35.07 36.76 -57.27
CA ALA A 543 33.68 36.56 -57.67
C ALA A 543 32.69 36.94 -56.55
N GLU A 544 33.07 36.72 -55.30
CA GLU A 544 32.31 37.04 -54.08
C GLU A 544 32.03 38.53 -53.94
N GLU A 545 33.02 39.41 -54.14
CA GLU A 545 32.84 40.87 -54.03
C GLU A 545 31.81 41.41 -55.05
N ARG A 546 31.73 40.80 -56.24
CA ARG A 546 30.79 41.21 -57.30
C ARG A 546 29.38 40.64 -57.11
N ALA A 547 29.26 39.49 -56.47
CA ALA A 547 27.97 38.92 -56.04
C ALA A 547 27.41 39.65 -54.81
N ALA A 548 28.28 40.01 -53.85
CA ALA A 548 27.93 40.69 -52.60
C ALA A 548 27.21 42.03 -52.81
N GLU A 549 27.60 42.82 -53.82
CA GLU A 549 26.95 44.11 -54.09
C GLU A 549 25.54 43.96 -54.70
N ARG A 550 25.31 42.91 -55.51
CA ARG A 550 23.97 42.59 -56.04
C ARG A 550 23.06 42.01 -54.95
N GLU A 551 23.63 41.14 -54.11
CA GLU A 551 22.93 40.57 -52.96
C GLU A 551 22.55 41.64 -51.94
N ARG A 552 23.40 42.66 -51.72
CA ARG A 552 23.14 43.77 -50.78
C ARG A 552 21.86 44.55 -51.12
N ILE A 553 21.60 44.77 -52.41
CA ILE A 553 20.42 45.50 -52.89
C ILE A 553 19.15 44.63 -52.79
N ALA A 554 19.22 43.36 -53.20
CA ALA A 554 18.11 42.42 -53.03
C ALA A 554 17.76 42.20 -51.54
N ARG A 555 18.78 42.11 -50.67
CA ARG A 555 18.64 41.95 -49.22
C ARG A 555 17.93 43.13 -48.56
N LEU A 556 18.07 44.36 -49.07
CA LEU A 556 17.40 45.53 -48.47
C LEU A 556 15.92 45.67 -48.89
N THR A 557 15.47 44.98 -49.94
CA THR A 557 14.10 45.13 -50.49
C THR A 557 13.24 43.87 -50.40
N GLU A 558 13.78 42.70 -50.71
CA GLU A 558 13.03 41.43 -50.68
C GLU A 558 13.07 40.77 -49.29
N GLU A 559 14.20 40.85 -48.60
CA GLU A 559 14.41 40.20 -47.30
C GLU A 559 13.43 40.70 -46.21
N PRO A 560 13.12 42.01 -46.08
CA PRO A 560 12.14 42.46 -45.09
C PRO A 560 10.73 41.89 -45.34
N ALA A 561 10.32 41.80 -46.61
CA ALA A 561 9.03 41.25 -47.00
C ALA A 561 8.98 39.74 -46.77
N ARG A 562 10.07 39.05 -47.08
CA ARG A 562 10.24 37.61 -46.84
C ARG A 562 10.22 37.28 -45.35
N LEU A 563 11.01 37.99 -44.53
CA LEU A 563 11.05 37.79 -43.07
C LEU A 563 9.68 38.05 -42.43
N HIS A 564 8.95 39.07 -42.89
CA HIS A 564 7.58 39.31 -42.45
C HIS A 564 6.65 38.15 -42.83
N ALA A 565 6.65 37.69 -44.09
CA ALA A 565 5.79 36.61 -44.57
C ALA A 565 6.14 35.24 -43.94
N GLU A 566 7.41 34.95 -43.73
CA GLU A 566 7.85 33.75 -43.01
C GLU A 566 7.49 33.83 -41.53
N GLY A 567 7.64 35.00 -40.90
CA GLY A 567 7.22 35.22 -39.51
C GLY A 567 5.72 34.95 -39.31
N VAL A 568 4.87 35.50 -40.19
CA VAL A 568 3.41 35.26 -40.17
C VAL A 568 3.10 33.77 -40.38
N ARG A 569 3.76 33.10 -41.34
CA ARG A 569 3.56 31.66 -41.58
C ARG A 569 3.99 30.79 -40.40
N CYS A 570 5.12 31.10 -39.76
CA CYS A 570 5.55 30.41 -38.55
C CYS A 570 4.52 30.58 -37.43
N GLU A 571 3.93 31.77 -37.27
CA GLU A 571 2.89 32.02 -36.26
C GLU A 571 1.61 31.23 -36.58
N GLU A 572 1.16 31.19 -37.84
CA GLU A 572 0.01 30.39 -38.31
C GLU A 572 0.23 28.87 -38.13
N ALA A 573 1.48 28.41 -38.24
CA ALA A 573 1.87 27.03 -37.99
C ALA A 573 2.07 26.69 -36.49
N GLY A 574 1.98 27.67 -35.59
CA GLY A 574 2.19 27.50 -34.14
C GLY A 574 3.66 27.53 -33.69
N ASP A 575 4.61 27.80 -34.58
CA ASP A 575 6.04 27.98 -34.29
C ASP A 575 6.33 29.43 -33.86
N LEU A 576 6.05 29.72 -32.59
CA LEU A 576 6.22 31.07 -32.02
C LEU A 576 7.68 31.51 -31.91
N ALA A 577 8.61 30.56 -31.70
CA ALA A 577 10.03 30.87 -31.64
C ALA A 577 10.56 31.27 -33.03
N GLY A 578 10.18 30.50 -34.06
CA GLY A 578 10.51 30.85 -35.44
C GLY A 578 9.87 32.15 -35.89
N ALA A 579 8.61 32.41 -35.51
CA ALA A 579 7.92 33.67 -35.78
C ALA A 579 8.62 34.87 -35.12
N TYR A 580 8.96 34.74 -33.83
CA TYR A 580 9.69 35.75 -33.07
C TYR A 580 11.02 36.07 -33.72
N GLU A 581 11.84 35.05 -34.02
CA GLU A 581 13.17 35.21 -34.60
C GLU A 581 13.12 36.04 -35.90
N ARG A 582 12.20 35.69 -36.82
CA ARG A 582 12.08 36.34 -38.13
C ARG A 582 11.56 37.77 -38.02
N LEU A 583 10.54 38.01 -37.19
CA LEU A 583 9.98 39.35 -36.99
C LEU A 583 10.90 40.26 -36.18
N HIS A 584 11.62 39.72 -35.18
CA HIS A 584 12.63 40.46 -34.44
C HIS A 584 13.81 40.84 -35.33
N ARG A 585 14.27 39.90 -36.17
CA ARG A 585 15.33 40.14 -37.16
C ARG A 585 14.92 41.22 -38.17
N LEU A 586 13.67 41.21 -38.64
CA LEU A 586 13.10 42.29 -39.45
C LEU A 586 13.22 43.66 -38.76
N ILE A 587 12.91 43.74 -37.46
CA ILE A 587 12.92 44.99 -36.69
C ILE A 587 14.34 45.48 -36.42
N VAL A 588 15.28 44.60 -36.10
CA VAL A 588 16.67 44.95 -35.76
C VAL A 588 17.52 45.22 -37.01
N GLU A 589 17.43 44.37 -38.03
CA GLU A 589 18.26 44.50 -39.24
C GLU A 589 17.72 45.55 -40.22
N PHE A 590 16.40 45.80 -40.21
CA PHE A 590 15.74 46.73 -41.14
C PHE A 590 14.81 47.73 -40.44
N PRO A 591 15.30 48.51 -39.45
CA PRO A 591 14.47 49.39 -38.61
C PRO A 591 13.75 50.51 -39.38
N HIS A 592 14.24 50.85 -40.57
CA HIS A 592 13.65 51.87 -41.43
C HIS A 592 12.60 51.33 -42.40
N SER A 593 12.42 50.00 -42.49
CA SER A 593 11.40 49.37 -43.34
C SER A 593 9.98 49.70 -42.86
N PRO A 594 9.00 49.97 -43.75
CA PRO A 594 7.60 50.17 -43.38
C PRO A 594 7.01 48.97 -42.63
N LEU A 595 7.43 47.75 -43.00
CA LEU A 595 6.99 46.50 -42.36
C LEU A 595 7.53 46.38 -40.93
N ALA A 596 8.78 46.82 -40.70
CA ALA A 596 9.40 46.81 -39.38
C ALA A 596 8.71 47.78 -38.40
N ARG A 597 8.31 48.98 -38.88
CA ARG A 597 7.65 50.01 -38.03
C ARG A 597 6.29 49.58 -37.48
N ASN A 598 5.58 48.71 -38.20
CA ASN A 598 4.25 48.23 -37.83
C ASN A 598 4.23 46.80 -37.29
N ALA A 599 5.37 46.11 -37.27
CA ALA A 599 5.48 44.74 -36.82
C ALA A 599 5.11 44.61 -35.33
N THR A 600 4.28 43.61 -35.02
CA THR A 600 3.99 43.19 -33.65
C THR A 600 4.66 41.85 -33.40
N LEU A 601 5.22 41.65 -32.21
CA LEU A 601 5.83 40.38 -31.83
C LEU A 601 4.84 39.52 -31.02
N PRO A 602 4.82 38.19 -31.24
CA PRO A 602 4.02 37.28 -30.43
C PRO A 602 4.61 37.15 -29.02
N LEU A 603 3.73 37.12 -28.02
CA LEU A 603 4.07 36.92 -26.62
C LEU A 603 3.17 35.83 -26.05
N ARG A 604 3.77 34.70 -25.69
CA ARG A 604 3.04 33.60 -25.06
C ARG A 604 3.10 33.75 -23.54
N VAL A 605 1.95 33.93 -22.91
CA VAL A 605 1.82 33.91 -21.46
C VAL A 605 1.36 32.52 -21.03
N THR A 606 2.21 31.82 -20.29
CA THR A 606 1.91 30.50 -19.73
C THR A 606 2.06 30.56 -18.21
N SER A 607 1.29 29.74 -17.50
CA SER A 607 1.43 29.55 -16.06
C SER A 607 1.45 28.06 -15.75
N ILE A 608 2.14 27.69 -14.68
CA ILE A 608 2.14 26.32 -14.17
C ILE A 608 1.77 26.37 -12.68
N PRO A 609 0.65 25.75 -12.27
CA PRO A 609 -0.42 25.22 -13.13
C PRO A 609 -1.21 26.31 -13.88
N ALA A 610 -1.97 25.88 -14.89
CA ALA A 610 -2.81 26.76 -15.73
C ALA A 610 -3.94 27.41 -14.91
N GLY A 611 -4.45 28.57 -15.35
CA GLY A 611 -5.60 29.23 -14.71
C GLY A 611 -5.33 30.61 -14.11
N ALA A 612 -4.23 31.27 -14.47
CA ALA A 612 -4.04 32.68 -14.14
C ALA A 612 -4.81 33.54 -15.15
N ASP A 613 -5.63 34.47 -14.67
CA ASP A 613 -6.23 35.51 -15.48
C ASP A 613 -5.20 36.59 -15.80
N VAL A 614 -5.11 36.93 -17.09
CA VAL A 614 -4.19 37.93 -17.62
C VAL A 614 -4.95 39.22 -17.91
N TYR A 615 -4.44 40.32 -17.38
CA TYR A 615 -4.96 41.66 -17.60
C TYR A 615 -3.88 42.55 -18.24
N VAL A 616 -4.29 43.49 -19.10
CA VAL A 616 -3.41 44.56 -19.58
C VAL A 616 -3.73 45.85 -18.84
N TRP A 617 -2.68 46.57 -18.46
CA TRP A 617 -2.78 47.89 -17.86
C TRP A 617 -2.85 48.98 -18.92
N LYS A 618 -3.79 49.93 -18.79
CA LYS A 618 -4.09 50.99 -19.77
C LYS A 618 -3.78 52.43 -19.32
N GLY A 619 -3.07 52.64 -18.20
CA GLY A 619 -2.81 53.98 -17.68
C GLY A 619 -1.65 54.71 -18.37
N ASP A 620 -1.61 56.05 -18.23
CA ASP A 620 -0.39 56.83 -18.44
C ASP A 620 0.56 56.65 -17.26
N GLU A 621 1.86 56.67 -17.53
CA GLU A 621 2.96 56.51 -16.55
C GLU A 621 2.74 57.44 -15.33
N ASP A 622 2.91 56.92 -14.11
CA ASP A 622 2.85 57.61 -12.80
C ASP A 622 1.58 57.55 -11.93
N THR A 623 0.84 56.43 -11.87
CA THR A 623 -0.05 56.19 -10.71
C THR A 623 0.18 54.82 -10.04
N GLU A 624 0.53 54.86 -8.76
CA GLU A 624 0.65 53.67 -7.90
C GLU A 624 -0.67 52.90 -7.80
N PHE A 625 -0.53 51.59 -7.63
CA PHE A 625 -1.58 50.57 -7.65
C PHE A 625 -2.72 50.86 -6.66
N GLY A 626 -3.84 51.41 -7.13
CA GLY A 626 -4.97 51.72 -6.24
C GLY A 626 -6.38 51.77 -6.81
N LYS A 627 -6.61 51.74 -8.13
CA LYS A 627 -7.99 51.80 -8.69
C LYS A 627 -8.30 50.62 -9.61
N LYS A 628 -9.33 49.85 -9.24
CA LYS A 628 -9.86 48.66 -9.96
C LYS A 628 -10.30 48.92 -11.42
N SER A 629 -10.36 50.17 -11.90
CA SER A 629 -10.99 50.52 -13.19
C SER A 629 -10.03 50.71 -14.38
N MET A 630 -8.75 50.33 -14.28
CA MET A 630 -7.75 50.52 -15.36
C MET A 630 -7.19 49.22 -15.96
N LEU A 631 -7.82 48.08 -15.68
CA LEU A 631 -7.38 46.76 -16.14
C LEU A 631 -8.43 46.15 -17.07
N ASP A 632 -8.03 45.83 -18.30
CA ASP A 632 -8.86 45.06 -19.22
C ASP A 632 -8.48 43.58 -19.15
N ARG A 633 -9.47 42.71 -18.89
CA ARG A 633 -9.26 41.26 -18.85
C ARG A 633 -9.06 40.75 -20.28
N LEU A 634 -7.94 40.07 -20.53
CA LEU A 634 -7.64 39.46 -21.82
C LEU A 634 -8.05 37.99 -21.92
N GLY A 635 -8.04 37.26 -20.79
CA GLY A 635 -8.38 35.84 -20.74
C GLY A 635 -7.56 35.08 -19.70
N SER A 636 -7.67 33.75 -19.68
CA SER A 636 -6.92 32.88 -18.76
C SER A 636 -5.77 32.18 -19.50
N THR A 637 -4.68 31.84 -18.78
CA THR A 637 -3.52 31.14 -19.35
C THR A 637 -3.86 29.69 -19.78
N PRO A 638 -3.22 29.17 -20.85
CA PRO A 638 -2.24 29.84 -21.71
C PRO A 638 -2.88 30.83 -22.68
N LEU A 639 -2.23 31.97 -22.90
CA LEU A 639 -2.72 33.06 -23.75
C LEU A 639 -1.63 33.54 -24.71
N LEU A 640 -1.99 33.73 -25.99
CA LEU A 640 -1.11 34.31 -27.00
C LEU A 640 -1.50 35.77 -27.23
N LEU A 641 -0.56 36.67 -27.00
CA LEU A 641 -0.72 38.12 -27.14
C LEU A 641 0.21 38.65 -28.23
N ARG A 642 -0.09 39.86 -28.71
CA ARG A 642 0.78 40.61 -29.61
C ARG A 642 1.12 41.96 -28.98
N TYR A 643 2.39 42.33 -28.99
CA TYR A 643 2.85 43.64 -28.50
C TYR A 643 3.68 44.36 -29.56
N ARG A 644 3.75 45.69 -29.46
CA ARG A 644 4.61 46.51 -30.32
C ARG A 644 5.91 46.84 -29.59
N PRO A 645 7.08 46.47 -30.14
CA PRO A 645 8.37 46.82 -29.56
C PRO A 645 8.55 48.34 -29.42
N GLY A 646 9.21 48.78 -28.35
CA GLY A 646 9.50 50.19 -28.07
C GLY A 646 8.41 50.97 -27.31
N ARG A 647 7.25 50.37 -27.04
CA ARG A 647 6.24 50.89 -26.08
C ARG A 647 6.29 50.11 -24.78
N THR A 648 6.01 50.78 -23.66
CA THR A 648 5.82 50.12 -22.37
C THR A 648 4.60 49.19 -22.44
N PHE A 649 4.81 47.91 -22.13
CA PHE A 649 3.77 46.89 -22.13
C PHE A 649 3.73 46.23 -20.77
N LYS A 650 2.62 46.39 -20.04
CA LYS A 650 2.46 45.92 -18.66
C LYS A 650 1.29 44.95 -18.54
N LEU A 651 1.59 43.75 -18.06
CA LEU A 651 0.63 42.70 -17.74
C LEU A 651 0.44 42.60 -16.23
N VAL A 652 -0.79 42.33 -15.81
CA VAL A 652 -1.12 41.94 -14.44
C VAL A 652 -1.70 40.54 -14.47
N LEU A 653 -1.04 39.63 -13.77
CA LEU A 653 -1.44 38.24 -13.59
C LEU A 653 -2.20 38.14 -12.27
N LYS A 654 -3.43 37.64 -12.34
CA LYS A 654 -4.25 37.34 -11.17
C LYS A 654 -4.57 35.86 -11.15
N ARG A 655 -4.42 35.24 -9.99
CA ARG A 655 -4.87 33.86 -9.75
C ARG A 655 -5.52 33.84 -8.38
N ALA A 656 -6.63 33.11 -8.24
CA ALA A 656 -7.24 32.87 -6.93
C ALA A 656 -6.18 32.34 -5.95
N GLY A 657 -6.17 32.86 -4.73
CA GLY A 657 -5.17 32.51 -3.71
C GLY A 657 -3.80 33.17 -3.86
N CYS A 658 -3.54 33.97 -4.90
CA CYS A 658 -2.26 34.69 -5.07
C CYS A 658 -2.42 36.21 -5.02
N ARG A 659 -1.35 36.92 -4.65
CA ARG A 659 -1.22 38.36 -4.86
C ARG A 659 -1.12 38.65 -6.35
N ASP A 660 -1.78 39.72 -6.79
CA ASP A 660 -1.65 40.25 -8.14
C ASP A 660 -0.17 40.50 -8.44
N ALA A 661 0.36 39.87 -9.49
CA ALA A 661 1.74 40.10 -9.94
C ALA A 661 1.72 40.93 -11.23
N ALA A 662 2.48 42.01 -11.25
CA ALA A 662 2.66 42.82 -12.44
C ALA A 662 4.01 42.52 -13.10
N TRP A 663 4.00 42.44 -14.42
CA TRP A 663 5.20 42.36 -15.23
C TRP A 663 5.18 43.45 -16.29
N SER A 664 6.31 44.13 -16.45
CA SER A 664 6.50 45.17 -17.46
C SER A 664 7.65 44.77 -18.37
N LEU A 665 7.42 44.83 -19.68
CA LEU A 665 8.47 44.69 -20.67
C LEU A 665 9.26 46.01 -20.75
N ALA A 666 10.50 46.02 -20.25
CA ALA A 666 11.41 47.16 -20.36
C ALA A 666 12.23 47.10 -21.66
N LYS A 667 12.77 48.25 -22.09
CA LYS A 667 13.49 48.40 -23.38
C LYS A 667 14.63 47.37 -23.60
N ASP A 668 15.26 46.88 -22.53
CA ASP A 668 16.45 46.02 -22.61
C ASP A 668 16.29 44.64 -21.92
N THR A 669 15.07 44.09 -21.87
CA THR A 669 14.80 42.84 -21.11
C THR A 669 14.84 41.55 -21.92
N THR A 670 15.33 40.49 -21.27
CA THR A 670 15.49 39.12 -21.76
C THR A 670 14.19 38.51 -22.32
N TYR A 671 14.34 37.72 -23.39
CA TYR A 671 13.28 37.10 -24.20
C TYR A 671 12.43 36.03 -23.49
N GLU A 672 12.74 35.71 -22.24
CA GLU A 672 11.92 34.90 -21.33
C GLU A 672 11.87 35.63 -19.99
N ALA A 673 10.66 35.82 -19.45
CA ALA A 673 10.44 36.37 -18.13
C ALA A 673 9.58 35.43 -17.31
N ARG A 674 10.09 35.01 -16.14
CA ARG A 674 9.34 34.20 -15.18
C ARG A 674 8.84 35.10 -14.05
N VAL A 675 7.52 35.26 -13.98
CA VAL A 675 6.87 36.00 -12.90
C VAL A 675 6.41 34.98 -11.86
N ARG A 676 6.95 35.07 -10.64
CA ARG A 676 6.49 34.24 -9.52
C ARG A 676 5.29 34.91 -8.86
N LEU A 677 4.12 34.29 -8.96
CA LEU A 677 2.97 34.64 -8.13
C LEU A 677 3.28 34.26 -6.68
N GLN A 678 2.97 35.17 -5.75
CA GLN A 678 3.11 34.92 -4.32
C GLN A 678 1.74 34.55 -3.76
N TRP A 679 1.66 33.47 -2.99
CA TRP A 679 0.44 33.11 -2.27
C TRP A 679 0.00 34.23 -1.32
N ALA A 680 -1.32 34.42 -1.22
CA ALA A 680 -1.95 35.35 -0.30
C ALA A 680 -2.99 34.60 0.53
N PRO A 681 -3.04 34.82 1.86
CA PRO A 681 -4.09 34.23 2.68
C PRO A 681 -5.45 34.79 2.28
N LEU A 682 -6.43 33.90 2.13
CA LEU A 682 -7.84 34.23 1.92
C LEU A 682 -8.42 34.98 3.13
N ALA A 683 -8.01 34.59 4.33
CA ALA A 683 -8.47 35.19 5.57
C ALA A 683 -7.38 35.09 6.65
N LYS A 684 -7.48 35.99 7.63
CA LYS A 684 -6.69 36.00 8.86
C LYS A 684 -7.66 36.05 10.04
N ILE A 685 -7.51 35.13 10.99
CA ILE A 685 -8.31 35.04 12.21
C ILE A 685 -7.35 35.21 13.39
N SER A 686 -7.55 36.25 14.20
CA SER A 686 -6.73 36.53 15.38
C SER A 686 -7.49 36.13 16.65
N HIS A 687 -6.92 35.23 17.44
CA HIS A 687 -7.57 34.73 18.67
C HIS A 687 -6.71 34.85 19.94
N GLY A 688 -5.57 35.55 19.85
CA GLY A 688 -4.81 36.04 21.00
C GLY A 688 -3.86 35.03 21.67
N GLY A 689 -3.90 33.75 21.30
CA GLY A 689 -3.03 32.71 21.85
C GLY A 689 -2.34 31.88 20.75
N PRO A 690 -1.05 31.54 20.86
CA PRO A 690 -0.35 30.69 19.90
C PRO A 690 -1.02 29.31 19.81
N VAL A 691 -1.53 28.90 18.66
CA VAL A 691 -2.00 27.51 18.48
C VAL A 691 -0.80 26.58 18.58
N HIS A 692 -1.00 25.41 19.18
CA HIS A 692 0.03 24.38 19.26
C HIS A 692 -0.62 23.00 19.19
N GLY A 693 0.11 22.04 18.62
CA GLY A 693 -0.36 20.67 18.44
C GLY A 693 -1.13 20.47 17.14
N GLN A 694 -1.82 19.33 17.03
CA GLN A 694 -2.66 18.98 15.89
C GLN A 694 -4.11 19.37 16.17
N ALA A 695 -4.74 20.11 15.25
CA ALA A 695 -6.16 20.41 15.36
C ALA A 695 -7.00 19.16 15.07
N LEU A 696 -8.03 18.93 15.88
CA LEU A 696 -9.00 17.87 15.67
C LEU A 696 -10.17 18.40 14.84
N ILE A 697 -10.53 17.70 13.77
CA ILE A 697 -11.70 18.04 12.96
C ILE A 697 -12.90 17.23 13.44
N GLN A 698 -13.98 17.91 13.85
CA GLN A 698 -15.21 17.28 14.30
C GLN A 698 -16.44 18.04 13.79
N GLY A 699 -17.36 17.33 13.12
CA GLY A 699 -18.60 17.93 12.59
C GLY A 699 -18.38 19.05 11.57
N GLY A 700 -17.20 19.12 10.95
CA GLY A 700 -16.80 20.21 10.06
C GLY A 700 -16.23 21.45 10.77
N ASP A 701 -16.00 21.41 12.08
CA ASP A 701 -15.28 22.45 12.83
C ASP A 701 -13.89 21.97 13.23
N ALA A 702 -12.98 22.92 13.48
CA ALA A 702 -11.64 22.63 13.98
C ALA A 702 -11.54 22.95 15.48
N ILE A 703 -11.02 22.00 16.26
CA ILE A 703 -10.80 22.15 17.70
C ILE A 703 -9.31 22.06 17.99
N PHE A 704 -8.76 23.06 18.69
CA PHE A 704 -7.32 23.14 18.95
C PHE A 704 -7.01 23.79 20.30
N SER A 705 -5.83 23.46 20.82
CA SER A 705 -5.25 24.05 22.02
C SER A 705 -4.33 25.21 21.66
N ALA A 706 -4.30 26.24 22.51
CA ALA A 706 -3.34 27.32 22.41
C ALA A 706 -2.53 27.51 23.69
N ARG A 707 -1.36 28.14 23.59
CA ARG A 707 -0.43 28.37 24.73
C ARG A 707 -0.97 29.36 25.79
N ASP A 708 -2.13 29.97 25.54
CA ASP A 708 -2.83 30.76 26.54
C ASP A 708 -3.60 29.88 27.55
N GLY A 709 -3.45 28.56 27.47
CA GLY A 709 -4.16 27.58 28.28
C GLY A 709 -5.61 27.35 27.82
N GLY A 710 -5.97 27.85 26.64
CA GLY A 710 -7.32 27.77 26.08
C GLY A 710 -7.50 26.63 25.09
N LEU A 711 -8.68 26.01 25.14
CA LEU A 711 -9.23 25.16 24.08
C LEU A 711 -10.23 25.98 23.27
N TYR A 712 -10.14 25.87 21.95
CA TYR A 712 -10.92 26.66 21.01
C TYR A 712 -11.62 25.75 20.01
N ARG A 713 -12.89 26.07 19.69
CA ARG A 713 -13.61 25.50 18.54
C ARG A 713 -13.87 26.59 17.50
N LEU A 714 -13.42 26.35 16.29
CA LEU A 714 -13.49 27.29 15.18
C LEU A 714 -14.48 26.81 14.12
N ASP A 715 -15.42 27.68 13.76
CA ASP A 715 -16.18 27.52 12.52
C ASP A 715 -15.29 27.93 11.34
N PRO A 716 -15.07 27.06 10.35
CA PRO A 716 -14.20 27.35 9.21
C PRO A 716 -14.91 28.09 8.07
N SER A 717 -16.24 28.20 8.12
CA SER A 717 -17.04 28.97 7.17
C SER A 717 -17.08 30.46 7.48
N GLY A 718 -16.66 30.86 8.68
CA GLY A 718 -16.58 32.26 9.12
C GLY A 718 -15.35 32.55 9.99
N PRO A 719 -15.10 33.82 10.35
CA PRO A 719 -13.99 34.19 11.22
C PRO A 719 -14.26 33.94 12.72
N ALA A 720 -15.37 33.28 13.08
CA ALA A 720 -15.88 33.25 14.44
C ALA A 720 -15.51 31.96 15.20
N ILE A 721 -14.94 32.14 16.39
CA ILE A 721 -14.79 31.08 17.39
C ILE A 721 -16.18 30.74 17.93
N LYS A 722 -16.60 29.48 17.84
CA LYS A 722 -17.89 29.00 18.39
C LYS A 722 -17.87 29.02 19.91
N TRP A 723 -16.79 28.51 20.51
CA TRP A 723 -16.58 28.58 21.95
C TRP A 723 -15.10 28.56 22.31
N ARG A 724 -14.80 29.05 23.53
CA ARG A 724 -13.49 29.00 24.18
C ARG A 724 -13.63 28.45 25.60
N ARG A 725 -12.69 27.60 26.03
CA ARG A 725 -12.63 27.05 27.39
C ARG A 725 -11.23 27.18 27.95
N ALA A 726 -11.11 27.69 29.17
CA ALA A 726 -9.84 27.71 29.90
C ALA A 726 -9.60 26.33 30.49
N MET A 727 -8.51 25.68 30.09
CA MET A 727 -8.08 24.37 30.57
C MET A 727 -6.99 24.49 31.64
N GLY A 728 -6.30 25.63 31.70
CA GLY A 728 -5.20 25.87 32.61
C GLY A 728 -4.92 27.36 32.75
N ARG A 729 -3.76 27.69 33.32
CA ARG A 729 -3.30 29.06 33.48
C ARG A 729 -2.65 29.58 32.20
N TYR A 730 -2.64 30.89 32.05
CA TYR A 730 -1.93 31.54 30.95
C TYR A 730 -0.43 31.21 31.00
N GLY A 731 0.12 30.66 29.91
CA GLY A 731 1.51 30.20 29.83
C GLY A 731 1.71 28.72 30.11
N ASP A 732 0.65 27.96 30.37
CA ASP A 732 0.74 26.50 30.45
C ASP A 732 1.19 25.91 29.11
N PRO A 733 2.05 24.86 29.14
CA PRO A 733 2.30 24.07 27.95
C PRO A 733 0.97 23.58 27.36
N PRO A 734 0.77 23.76 26.05
CA PRO A 734 -0.48 23.45 25.39
C PRO A 734 -0.77 21.96 25.47
N SER A 735 -1.99 21.65 25.92
CA SER A 735 -2.53 20.31 26.04
C SER A 735 -2.68 19.66 24.69
N TRP A 736 -2.06 18.49 24.46
CA TRP A 736 -2.48 17.67 23.34
C TRP A 736 -3.91 17.16 23.55
N ILE A 737 -4.71 17.20 22.49
CA ILE A 737 -6.11 16.80 22.50
C ILE A 737 -6.23 15.46 21.79
N ALA A 738 -6.97 14.52 22.38
CA ALA A 738 -7.36 13.29 21.72
C ALA A 738 -8.89 13.18 21.64
N ALA A 739 -9.39 12.67 20.51
CA ALA A 739 -10.79 12.25 20.40
C ALA A 739 -11.01 10.93 21.15
N HIS A 740 -12.09 10.84 21.91
CA HIS A 740 -12.50 9.65 22.63
C HIS A 740 -14.01 9.45 22.52
N ASP A 741 -14.43 8.51 21.66
CA ASP A 741 -15.83 8.27 21.31
C ASP A 741 -16.51 9.54 20.80
N ARG A 742 -17.47 10.10 21.56
CA ARG A 742 -18.14 11.37 21.30
C ARG A 742 -17.55 12.55 22.07
N HIS A 743 -16.43 12.37 22.77
CA HIS A 743 -15.83 13.35 23.68
C HIS A 743 -14.40 13.72 23.29
N LEU A 744 -13.89 14.78 23.90
CA LEU A 744 -12.50 15.23 23.77
C LEU A 744 -11.78 15.05 25.08
N VAL A 745 -10.53 14.62 25.04
CA VAL A 745 -9.71 14.50 26.24
C VAL A 745 -8.49 15.39 26.12
N ALA A 746 -8.27 16.22 27.12
CA ALA A 746 -7.11 17.10 27.21
C ALA A 746 -6.71 17.23 28.68
N GLY A 747 -5.40 17.25 28.95
CA GLY A 747 -4.88 17.49 30.30
C GLY A 747 -3.97 18.71 30.36
N ASN A 748 -3.73 19.25 31.54
CA ASN A 748 -2.98 20.51 31.73
C ASN A 748 -1.69 20.33 32.54
N ALA A 749 -0.95 21.43 32.74
CA ALA A 749 0.29 21.45 33.49
C ALA A 749 0.11 21.19 34.98
N GLU A 750 -1.06 21.47 35.53
CA GLU A 750 -1.41 21.18 36.92
C GLU A 750 -1.75 19.71 37.16
N GLY A 751 -1.85 18.89 36.10
CA GLY A 751 -2.17 17.48 36.21
C GLY A 751 -3.66 17.17 36.27
N GLU A 752 -4.52 18.10 35.86
CA GLU A 752 -5.92 17.79 35.60
C GLU A 752 -6.05 17.21 34.18
N LEU A 753 -6.72 16.07 34.06
CA LEU A 753 -7.17 15.47 32.80
C LEU A 753 -8.69 15.64 32.71
N SER A 754 -9.16 16.38 31.71
CA SER A 754 -10.57 16.65 31.51
C SER A 754 -11.09 15.94 30.26
N CYS A 755 -12.26 15.34 30.38
CA CYS A 755 -13.05 14.88 29.26
C CYS A 755 -14.19 15.86 29.01
N LEU A 756 -14.27 16.36 27.79
CA LEU A 756 -15.09 17.49 27.39
C LEU A 756 -16.09 17.05 26.32
N ASP A 757 -17.29 17.58 26.40
CA ASP A 757 -18.25 17.56 25.31
C ASP A 757 -17.72 18.47 24.18
N PRO A 758 -17.60 17.97 22.94
CA PRO A 758 -17.03 18.72 21.82
C PRO A 758 -17.96 19.83 21.35
N GLU A 759 -19.28 19.68 21.57
CA GLU A 759 -20.26 20.65 21.10
C GLU A 759 -20.21 21.93 21.93
N THR A 760 -20.15 21.77 23.25
CA THR A 760 -20.23 22.84 24.25
C THR A 760 -18.87 23.20 24.86
N GLY A 761 -17.89 22.31 24.80
CA GLY A 761 -16.61 22.41 25.51
C GLY A 761 -16.73 22.20 27.03
N GLU A 762 -17.88 21.76 27.55
CA GLU A 762 -18.06 21.53 28.98
C GLU A 762 -17.47 20.20 29.43
N ALA A 763 -16.92 20.15 30.64
CA ALA A 763 -16.35 18.92 31.16
C ALA A 763 -17.42 17.93 31.60
N VAL A 764 -17.43 16.77 30.96
CA VAL A 764 -18.21 15.60 31.37
C VAL A 764 -17.63 15.00 32.65
N TRP A 765 -16.30 14.94 32.74
CA TRP A 765 -15.60 14.57 33.96
C TRP A 765 -14.20 15.17 34.00
N ARG A 766 -13.62 15.21 35.20
CA ARG A 766 -12.22 15.61 35.44
C ARG A 766 -11.54 14.59 36.35
N ALA A 767 -10.27 14.33 36.10
CA ALA A 767 -9.41 13.47 36.91
C ALA A 767 -8.15 14.25 37.33
N ARG A 768 -7.74 14.10 38.59
CA ARG A 768 -6.47 14.66 39.08
C ARG A 768 -5.38 13.60 39.04
N LEU A 769 -4.36 13.85 38.23
CA LEU A 769 -3.20 12.99 38.04
C LEU A 769 -2.02 13.49 38.89
N PRO A 770 -1.11 12.57 39.30
CA PRO A 770 0.00 12.90 40.17
C PRO A 770 1.17 13.52 39.38
N GLY A 771 0.94 14.65 38.71
CA GLY A 771 1.93 15.38 37.92
C GLY A 771 1.33 16.00 36.65
N ALA A 772 2.09 16.83 35.96
CA ALA A 772 1.64 17.54 34.77
C ALA A 772 1.23 16.57 33.65
N ALA A 773 0.02 16.75 33.10
CA ALA A 773 -0.66 15.78 32.22
C ALA A 773 -1.04 16.37 30.85
N TYR A 774 -0.21 17.27 30.32
CA TYR A 774 -0.43 17.96 29.04
C TYR A 774 0.05 17.17 27.81
N LEU A 775 0.55 15.95 28.00
CA LEU A 775 0.98 15.04 26.94
C LEU A 775 -0.21 14.37 26.26
N LEU A 776 -0.07 13.96 25.00
CA LEU A 776 -1.13 13.32 24.23
C LEU A 776 -1.64 12.05 24.93
N PRO A 777 -2.92 11.98 25.35
CA PRO A 777 -3.48 10.76 25.91
C PRO A 777 -3.74 9.72 24.80
N ALA A 778 -3.57 8.43 25.13
CA ALA A 778 -3.90 7.32 24.26
C ALA A 778 -5.27 6.75 24.59
N ARG A 779 -6.06 6.43 23.55
CA ARG A 779 -7.30 5.68 23.71
C ARG A 779 -6.98 4.20 23.91
N GLY A 780 -7.51 3.64 24.99
CA GLY A 780 -7.49 2.23 25.32
C GLY A 780 -8.80 1.52 24.99
N PRO A 781 -8.83 0.18 25.11
CA PRO A 781 -10.07 -0.58 25.02
C PRO A 781 -11.03 -0.22 26.17
N ASN A 782 -12.33 -0.46 25.97
CA ASN A 782 -13.37 -0.31 27.00
C ASN A 782 -13.45 1.10 27.62
N GLY A 783 -13.27 2.15 26.83
CA GLY A 783 -13.37 3.54 27.31
C GLY A 783 -12.26 3.97 28.27
N THR A 784 -11.18 3.19 28.41
CA THR A 784 -10.02 3.60 29.22
C THR A 784 -9.18 4.59 28.44
N ILE A 785 -8.73 5.65 29.09
CA ILE A 785 -7.78 6.62 28.57
C ILE A 785 -6.46 6.42 29.29
N TYR A 786 -5.37 6.27 28.55
CA TYR A 786 -4.04 6.22 29.11
C TYR A 786 -3.38 7.58 29.00
N ALA A 787 -3.13 8.22 30.14
CA ALA A 787 -2.46 9.49 30.23
C ALA A 787 -1.06 9.30 30.83
N ALA A 788 -0.07 10.04 30.34
CA ALA A 788 1.25 10.10 30.96
C ALA A 788 1.45 11.46 31.63
N THR A 789 2.11 11.43 32.78
CA THR A 789 2.59 12.62 33.46
C THR A 789 4.07 12.80 33.21
N THR A 790 4.52 14.06 33.16
CA THR A 790 5.92 14.37 32.86
C THR A 790 6.90 13.78 33.87
N ASN A 791 6.49 13.60 35.13
CA ASN A 791 7.31 12.98 36.18
C ASN A 791 7.44 11.45 36.07
N GLY A 792 7.17 10.86 34.90
CA GLY A 792 7.47 9.46 34.64
C GLY A 792 6.36 8.49 35.01
N ARG A 793 5.09 8.93 35.15
CA ARG A 793 3.98 8.00 35.40
C ARG A 793 3.09 7.85 34.20
N VAL A 794 2.59 6.63 33.99
CA VAL A 794 1.50 6.33 33.05
C VAL A 794 0.31 5.85 33.87
N LEU A 795 -0.87 6.36 33.57
CA LEU A 795 -2.11 6.10 34.31
C LEU A 795 -3.23 5.70 33.35
N GLY A 796 -4.01 4.69 33.72
CA GLY A 796 -5.29 4.39 33.09
C GLY A 796 -6.40 5.15 33.82
N VAL A 797 -7.25 5.86 33.08
CA VAL A 797 -8.36 6.66 33.59
C VAL A 797 -9.65 6.23 32.91
N ARG A 798 -10.70 5.97 33.69
CA ARG A 798 -12.03 5.66 33.18
C ARG A 798 -13.07 6.46 33.96
N GLY A 799 -13.92 7.21 33.25
CA GLY A 799 -14.98 8.03 33.86
C GLY A 799 -14.47 9.00 34.94
N GLY A 800 -13.28 9.59 34.73
CA GLY A 800 -12.65 10.50 35.70
C GLY A 800 -11.92 9.81 36.87
N THR A 801 -11.95 8.48 36.96
CA THR A 801 -11.27 7.73 38.02
C THR A 801 -10.03 7.03 37.49
N THR A 802 -8.92 7.11 38.24
CA THR A 802 -7.68 6.39 37.94
C THR A 802 -7.87 4.90 38.25
N THR A 803 -7.79 4.04 37.25
CA THR A 803 -7.97 2.58 37.39
C THR A 803 -6.67 1.87 37.74
N ALA A 804 -5.55 2.32 37.18
CA ALA A 804 -4.22 1.76 37.40
C ALA A 804 -3.15 2.82 37.13
N GLN A 805 -1.96 2.64 37.70
CA GLN A 805 -0.80 3.49 37.43
C GLN A 805 0.51 2.69 37.48
N VAL A 806 1.50 3.15 36.72
CA VAL A 806 2.86 2.62 36.74
C VAL A 806 3.85 3.77 36.68
N ALA A 807 4.93 3.64 37.44
CA ALA A 807 6.06 4.56 37.39
C ALA A 807 7.15 3.96 36.49
N LEU A 808 7.67 4.78 35.58
CA LEU A 808 8.76 4.48 34.67
C LEU A 808 10.00 5.25 35.11
N ASP A 809 11.17 4.81 34.66
CA ASP A 809 12.42 5.53 34.93
C ASP A 809 12.53 6.71 33.98
N GLY A 810 12.69 7.92 34.54
CA GLY A 810 12.92 9.14 33.76
C GLY A 810 11.69 9.96 33.43
N ARG A 811 11.93 11.13 32.83
CA ARG A 811 10.87 12.06 32.42
C ARG A 811 10.21 11.51 31.16
N ILE A 812 8.88 11.56 31.10
CA ILE A 812 8.16 11.30 29.85
C ILE A 812 8.01 12.64 29.13
N ALA A 813 8.63 12.76 27.96
CA ALA A 813 8.55 13.96 27.13
C ALA A 813 7.39 13.92 26.12
N SER A 814 6.87 12.71 25.83
CA SER A 814 5.88 12.46 24.80
C SER A 814 4.83 11.43 25.24
N GLY A 815 3.59 11.61 24.80
CA GLY A 815 2.46 10.79 25.26
C GLY A 815 2.56 9.31 24.87
N PRO A 816 1.90 8.40 25.60
CA PRO A 816 1.84 6.99 25.25
C PRO A 816 1.12 6.79 23.91
N VAL A 817 1.45 5.72 23.19
CA VAL A 817 0.75 5.34 21.96
C VAL A 817 0.43 3.85 21.99
N LEU A 818 -0.81 3.48 21.69
CA LEU A 818 -1.23 2.09 21.61
C LEU A 818 -0.88 1.51 20.24
N ILE A 819 0.08 0.58 20.18
CA ILE A 819 0.60 -0.02 18.95
C ILE A 819 0.58 -1.54 19.13
N ALA A 820 -0.12 -2.26 18.23
CA ALA A 820 -0.28 -3.72 18.29
C ALA A 820 -0.62 -4.28 19.69
N GLY A 821 -1.50 -3.59 20.43
CA GLY A 821 -1.95 -4.02 21.76
C GLY A 821 -0.99 -3.71 22.92
N LYS A 822 0.11 -2.98 22.68
CA LYS A 822 1.02 -2.49 23.73
C LYS A 822 1.04 -0.96 23.76
N LEU A 823 1.11 -0.38 24.96
CA LEU A 823 1.34 1.06 25.13
C LEU A 823 2.83 1.32 25.07
N VAL A 824 3.27 1.95 24.00
CA VAL A 824 4.68 2.29 23.80
C VAL A 824 4.96 3.69 24.34
N VAL A 825 5.98 3.82 25.18
CA VAL A 825 6.33 5.06 25.88
C VAL A 825 7.83 5.28 25.84
N GLY A 826 8.24 6.47 25.41
CA GLY A 826 9.63 6.92 25.46
C GLY A 826 9.92 7.81 26.65
N THR A 827 11.15 7.74 27.16
CA THR A 827 11.61 8.54 28.30
C THR A 827 12.91 9.29 27.96
N SER A 828 13.22 10.32 28.74
CA SER A 828 14.47 11.09 28.68
C SER A 828 15.62 10.43 29.47
N CYS A 829 15.62 9.10 29.54
CA CYS A 829 16.69 8.32 30.15
C CYS A 829 17.12 7.20 29.20
N ASP A 830 17.05 7.48 27.90
CA ASP A 830 17.34 6.53 26.82
C ASP A 830 16.45 5.28 26.81
N LEU A 831 15.32 5.25 27.51
CA LEU A 831 14.49 4.05 27.66
C LEU A 831 13.16 4.15 26.93
N CYS A 832 12.89 3.14 26.11
CA CYS A 832 11.60 2.83 25.52
C CYS A 832 10.94 1.67 26.26
N TYR A 833 9.66 1.80 26.58
CA TYR A 833 8.86 0.81 27.30
C TYR A 833 7.67 0.36 26.46
N GLY A 834 7.35 -0.92 26.55
CA GLY A 834 6.06 -1.46 26.12
C GLY A 834 5.28 -1.92 27.34
N LEU A 835 4.12 -1.31 27.57
CA LEU A 835 3.25 -1.64 28.70
C LEU A 835 2.07 -2.48 28.23
N ASP A 836 1.65 -3.41 29.07
CA ASP A 836 0.39 -4.10 28.92
C ASP A 836 -0.75 -3.14 29.31
N PRO A 837 -1.68 -2.78 28.41
CA PRO A 837 -2.75 -1.84 28.72
C PRO A 837 -3.72 -2.34 29.79
N ALA A 838 -3.97 -3.65 29.88
CA ALA A 838 -4.95 -4.20 30.81
C ALA A 838 -4.45 -4.14 32.27
N LYS A 839 -3.18 -4.46 32.48
CA LYS A 839 -2.55 -4.48 33.82
C LYS A 839 -1.75 -3.21 34.14
N LEU A 840 -1.49 -2.40 33.12
CA LEU A 840 -0.53 -1.29 33.15
C LEU A 840 0.86 -1.70 33.68
N ALA A 841 1.30 -2.91 33.32
CA ALA A 841 2.59 -3.46 33.75
C ALA A 841 3.61 -3.38 32.61
N VAL A 842 4.89 -3.23 32.95
CA VAL A 842 5.99 -3.25 31.96
C VAL A 842 6.09 -4.66 31.36
N ALA A 843 5.73 -4.79 30.08
CA ALA A 843 5.91 -6.03 29.33
C ALA A 843 7.35 -6.18 28.82
N TRP A 844 7.94 -5.07 28.36
CA TRP A 844 9.33 -5.00 27.98
C TRP A 844 9.91 -3.59 28.20
N ARG A 845 11.24 -3.54 28.34
CA ARG A 845 12.04 -2.31 28.45
C ARG A 845 13.23 -2.42 27.53
N ARG A 846 13.51 -1.37 26.76
CA ARG A 846 14.64 -1.31 25.82
C ARG A 846 15.39 0.01 25.95
N ALA A 847 16.68 -0.09 26.27
CA ALA A 847 17.63 1.01 26.16
C ALA A 847 17.95 1.29 24.69
N LEU A 848 17.94 2.57 24.34
CA LEU A 848 18.32 3.14 23.05
C LEU A 848 19.59 3.98 23.24
N ASP A 849 20.09 4.58 22.15
CA ASP A 849 21.35 5.31 22.17
C ASP A 849 21.21 6.78 22.62
N ALA A 850 19.99 7.31 22.80
CA ALA A 850 19.74 8.65 23.35
C ALA A 850 18.27 8.88 23.80
N ASP A 851 18.03 10.01 24.45
CA ASP A 851 16.72 10.49 24.90
C ASP A 851 15.65 10.46 23.82
N ILE A 852 14.47 9.95 24.18
CA ILE A 852 13.32 9.92 23.29
C ILE A 852 12.52 11.21 23.50
N VAL A 853 12.53 12.06 22.47
CA VAL A 853 11.97 13.42 22.54
C VAL A 853 10.64 13.57 21.80
N ALA A 854 10.28 12.61 20.95
CA ALA A 854 9.04 12.59 20.17
C ALA A 854 8.14 11.41 20.57
N SER A 855 6.82 11.52 20.34
CA SER A 855 5.92 10.38 20.57
C SER A 855 6.22 9.26 19.57
N PRO A 856 6.17 7.98 19.99
CA PRO A 856 6.27 6.85 19.07
C PRO A 856 5.19 6.92 17.98
N VAL A 857 5.49 6.35 16.82
CA VAL A 857 4.56 6.32 15.67
C VAL A 857 4.36 4.87 15.24
N ALA A 858 3.10 4.49 14.99
CA ALA A 858 2.79 3.15 14.49
C ALA A 858 3.10 3.04 13.00
N LEU A 859 3.87 2.02 12.62
CA LEU A 859 4.08 1.57 11.25
C LEU A 859 3.67 0.09 11.19
N GLY A 860 2.37 -0.15 11.11
CA GLY A 860 1.78 -1.47 11.34
C GLY A 860 1.99 -1.93 12.79
N ALA A 861 2.65 -3.09 12.97
CA ALA A 861 3.01 -3.61 14.29
C ALA A 861 4.35 -3.06 14.82
N THR A 862 5.06 -2.26 14.03
CA THR A 862 6.34 -1.65 14.41
C THR A 862 6.11 -0.29 15.05
N ALA A 863 6.65 -0.09 16.24
CA ALA A 863 6.76 1.20 16.89
C ALA A 863 8.02 1.93 16.41
N VAL A 864 7.82 3.04 15.72
CA VAL A 864 8.91 3.91 15.28
C VAL A 864 9.22 4.94 16.35
N VAL A 865 10.47 4.96 16.81
CA VAL A 865 10.94 5.82 17.89
C VAL A 865 12.14 6.62 17.42
N ALA A 866 12.09 7.93 17.63
CA ALA A 866 13.16 8.86 17.27
C ALA A 866 13.78 9.48 18.53
N THR A 867 15.11 9.60 18.52
CA THR A 867 15.88 10.13 19.65
C THR A 867 16.46 11.51 19.35
N ALA A 868 16.80 12.25 20.40
CA ALA A 868 17.35 13.60 20.34
C ALA A 868 18.65 13.69 19.52
N GLN A 869 19.42 12.61 19.47
CA GLN A 869 20.68 12.55 18.72
C GLN A 869 20.49 12.07 17.28
N GLY A 870 19.26 12.03 16.76
CA GLY A 870 19.00 11.64 15.37
C GLY A 870 19.11 10.14 15.12
N TRP A 871 18.83 9.30 16.11
CA TRP A 871 18.62 7.87 15.85
C TRP A 871 17.14 7.59 15.64
N LEU A 872 16.82 6.81 14.60
CA LEU A 872 15.47 6.33 14.31
C LEU A 872 15.44 4.81 14.42
N TYR A 873 14.55 4.27 15.24
CA TYR A 873 14.40 2.82 15.46
C TYR A 873 13.03 2.36 15.02
N GLY A 874 12.98 1.19 14.39
CA GLY A 874 11.76 0.38 14.30
C GLY A 874 11.82 -0.72 15.34
N ILE A 875 10.91 -0.67 16.30
CA ILE A 875 10.84 -1.62 17.41
C ILE A 875 9.57 -2.46 17.24
N ASP A 876 9.68 -3.78 17.29
CA ASP A 876 8.51 -4.65 17.36
C ASP A 876 7.72 -4.33 18.64
N ALA A 877 6.47 -3.86 18.49
CA ALA A 877 5.72 -3.35 19.64
C ALA A 877 5.35 -4.45 20.64
N ALA A 878 5.23 -5.71 20.21
CA ALA A 878 4.86 -6.83 21.06
C ALA A 878 6.02 -7.27 21.96
N THR A 879 7.23 -7.33 21.42
CA THR A 879 8.42 -7.92 22.06
C THR A 879 9.45 -6.91 22.54
N GLY A 880 9.46 -5.70 21.98
CA GLY A 880 10.50 -4.70 22.23
C GLY A 880 11.81 -4.96 21.49
N ALA A 881 11.82 -5.90 20.53
CA ALA A 881 12.98 -6.18 19.69
C ALA A 881 13.20 -5.06 18.67
N VAL A 882 14.45 -4.62 18.51
CA VAL A 882 14.80 -3.65 17.46
C VAL A 882 14.84 -4.39 16.12
N LEU A 883 13.91 -4.08 15.23
CA LEU A 883 13.84 -4.65 13.87
C LEU A 883 14.85 -3.99 12.94
N TRP A 884 14.96 -2.66 13.03
CA TRP A 884 15.89 -1.86 12.24
C TRP A 884 16.24 -0.56 12.97
N ARG A 885 17.36 0.06 12.58
CA ARG A 885 17.76 1.39 13.06
C ARG A 885 18.49 2.17 11.98
N HIS A 886 18.33 3.50 11.99
CA HIS A 886 18.98 4.43 11.08
C HIS A 886 19.60 5.59 11.85
N LYS A 887 20.80 6.01 11.41
CA LYS A 887 21.42 7.25 11.87
C LYS A 887 21.06 8.37 10.90
N LEU A 888 20.32 9.35 11.40
CA LEU A 888 19.94 10.55 10.68
C LEU A 888 21.06 11.61 10.81
N PRO A 889 21.20 12.52 9.83
CA PRO A 889 22.22 13.56 9.85
C PRO A 889 21.99 14.61 10.95
N SER A 890 20.77 14.70 11.47
CA SER A 890 20.39 15.61 12.55
C SER A 890 19.28 15.02 13.42
N GLY A 891 18.98 15.69 14.54
CA GLY A 891 17.84 15.37 15.39
C GLY A 891 16.52 15.53 14.65
N VAL A 892 15.48 14.87 15.16
CA VAL A 892 14.11 15.06 14.67
C VAL A 892 13.56 16.36 15.23
N SER A 893 13.06 17.23 14.34
CA SER A 893 12.49 18.53 14.72
C SER A 893 11.08 18.41 15.29
N SER A 894 10.32 17.44 14.80
CA SER A 894 8.97 17.16 15.27
C SER A 894 8.61 15.68 15.16
N ARG A 895 7.42 15.31 15.63
CA ARG A 895 6.96 13.91 15.61
C ARG A 895 6.90 13.39 14.17
N PRO A 896 7.48 12.21 13.86
CA PRO A 896 7.32 11.59 12.55
C PRO A 896 5.85 11.36 12.18
N LEU A 897 5.57 11.30 10.89
CA LEU A 897 4.23 11.07 10.36
C LEU A 897 4.21 9.82 9.49
N ALA A 898 3.47 8.80 9.89
CA ALA A 898 3.21 7.64 9.06
C ALA A 898 2.00 7.89 8.16
N THR A 899 2.13 7.57 6.87
CA THR A 899 1.05 7.49 5.89
C THR A 899 0.73 6.03 5.59
N ASP A 900 -0.19 5.79 4.67
CA ASP A 900 -0.53 4.46 4.14
C ASP A 900 0.64 3.80 3.39
N ARG A 901 1.66 4.55 2.97
CA ARG A 901 2.76 4.05 2.11
C ARG A 901 4.16 4.25 2.66
N GLU A 902 4.35 5.22 3.54
CA GLU A 902 5.67 5.67 3.96
C GLU A 902 5.64 6.41 5.30
N LEU A 903 6.79 6.41 5.97
CA LEU A 903 7.05 7.21 7.16
C LEU A 903 7.84 8.45 6.76
N CYS A 904 7.35 9.61 7.17
CA CYS A 904 7.96 10.91 6.93
C CYS A 904 8.61 11.41 8.23
N VAL A 905 9.92 11.66 8.19
CA VAL A 905 10.72 12.03 9.36
C VAL A 905 11.31 13.43 9.16
N PRO A 906 10.81 14.45 9.87
CA PRO A 906 11.30 15.81 9.76
C PRO A 906 12.52 16.02 10.66
N LEU A 907 13.56 16.67 10.15
CA LEU A 907 14.81 16.92 10.86
C LEU A 907 15.01 18.40 11.19
N ASP A 908 15.90 18.71 12.13
CA ASP A 908 16.23 20.09 12.53
C ASP A 908 16.94 20.89 11.44
N ASN A 909 17.60 20.21 10.50
CA ASN A 909 18.29 20.82 9.36
C ASN A 909 17.35 21.20 8.21
N GLY A 910 16.04 21.02 8.37
CA GLY A 910 15.05 21.32 7.33
C GLY A 910 14.92 20.25 6.24
N GLU A 911 15.42 19.04 6.47
CA GLU A 911 15.19 17.89 5.61
C GLU A 911 14.00 17.05 6.08
N VAL A 912 13.32 16.42 5.12
CA VAL A 912 12.33 15.37 5.36
C VAL A 912 12.85 14.07 4.77
N HIS A 913 13.09 13.09 5.62
CA HIS A 913 13.53 11.75 5.24
C HIS A 913 12.32 10.83 5.12
N LEU A 914 12.18 10.14 3.99
CA LEU A 914 11.09 9.23 3.69
C LEU A 914 11.56 7.78 3.81
N PHE A 915 10.81 6.96 4.54
CA PHE A 915 11.06 5.54 4.73
C PHE A 915 9.85 4.71 4.26
N GLY A 916 10.07 3.52 3.72
CA GLY A 916 9.00 2.58 3.42
C GLY A 916 8.35 2.00 4.67
N LEU A 917 7.23 1.30 4.49
CA LEU A 917 6.55 0.58 5.60
C LEU A 917 7.40 -0.53 6.21
N ASP A 918 8.39 -1.03 5.45
CA ASP A 918 9.42 -1.98 5.89
C ASP A 918 10.54 -1.32 6.70
N GLY A 919 10.54 0.01 6.80
CA GLY A 919 11.60 0.80 7.43
C GLY A 919 12.80 1.07 6.54
N ALA A 920 12.77 0.73 5.25
CA ALA A 920 13.87 1.04 4.32
C ALA A 920 13.86 2.52 3.93
N ALA A 921 15.01 3.18 3.94
CA ALA A 921 15.14 4.57 3.48
C ALA A 921 14.82 4.66 1.97
N ARG A 922 13.96 5.60 1.58
CA ARG A 922 13.50 5.76 0.19
C ARG A 922 14.03 7.03 -0.46
N ALA A 923 13.79 8.17 0.15
CA ALA A 923 14.12 9.47 -0.43
C ALA A 923 14.37 10.51 0.66
N VAL A 924 15.05 11.59 0.27
CA VAL A 924 15.28 12.76 1.12
C VAL A 924 14.89 13.99 0.32
N GLY A 925 14.12 14.87 0.94
CA GLY A 925 13.80 16.18 0.36
C GLY A 925 14.22 17.31 1.27
N THR A 926 14.70 18.40 0.69
CA THR A 926 15.08 19.62 1.41
C THR A 926 13.94 20.65 1.30
N THR A 927 13.58 21.24 2.43
CA THR A 927 12.48 22.23 2.50
C THR A 927 12.95 23.67 2.33
N GLY A 928 14.27 23.90 2.37
CA GLY A 928 14.90 25.21 2.14
C GLY A 928 14.81 26.17 3.33
N GLY A 929 14.58 25.67 4.55
CA GLY A 929 14.45 26.48 5.77
C GLY A 929 14.84 25.73 7.05
N GLY A 930 14.61 26.36 8.21
CA GLY A 930 14.96 25.84 9.54
C GLY A 930 14.09 24.66 10.02
N PRO A 931 14.07 24.38 11.33
CA PRO A 931 13.33 23.25 11.91
C PRO A 931 11.88 23.21 11.44
N ILE A 932 11.43 22.00 11.11
CA ILE A 932 10.10 21.73 10.58
C ILE A 932 9.15 21.52 11.74
N GLY A 933 8.04 22.27 11.76
CA GLY A 933 6.95 22.10 12.72
C GLY A 933 6.23 20.77 12.55
N LEU A 934 5.11 20.58 13.26
CA LEU A 934 4.30 19.37 13.07
C LEU A 934 3.75 19.29 11.64
N MET A 935 3.71 18.07 11.09
CA MET A 935 3.28 17.81 9.70
C MET A 935 1.87 17.22 9.65
N THR A 936 1.14 17.56 8.57
CA THR A 936 -0.14 16.96 8.20
C THR A 936 -0.08 16.47 6.76
N ALA A 937 -0.50 15.22 6.52
CA ALA A 937 -0.59 14.65 5.18
C ALA A 937 -2.02 14.81 4.63
N VAL A 938 -2.12 15.25 3.37
CA VAL A 938 -3.36 15.21 2.59
C VAL A 938 -3.04 14.62 1.23
N GLY A 939 -3.53 13.41 0.97
CA GLY A 939 -3.15 12.64 -0.21
C GLY A 939 -1.62 12.46 -0.26
N ARG A 940 -0.98 12.96 -1.32
CA ARG A 940 0.48 12.89 -1.51
C ARG A 940 1.21 14.20 -1.22
N THR A 941 0.57 15.11 -0.49
CA THR A 941 1.18 16.38 -0.09
C THR A 941 1.26 16.46 1.42
N LEU A 942 2.46 16.72 1.94
CA LEU A 942 2.68 17.11 3.32
C LEU A 942 2.58 18.62 3.45
N PHE A 943 1.90 19.07 4.48
CA PHE A 943 1.87 20.46 4.88
C PHE A 943 2.49 20.63 6.26
N PHE A 944 3.38 21.61 6.38
CA PHE A 944 4.04 21.95 7.64
C PHE A 944 4.48 23.39 7.68
N GLY A 945 4.73 23.86 8.89
CA GLY A 945 5.36 25.14 9.15
C GLY A 945 6.86 25.02 9.40
N ASN A 946 7.54 26.16 9.49
CA ASN A 946 8.90 26.22 10.05
C ASN A 946 9.11 27.46 10.93
N ASP A 947 10.26 27.50 11.58
CA ASP A 947 10.65 28.60 12.47
C ASP A 947 10.89 29.94 11.73
N ALA A 948 11.09 29.91 10.42
CA ALA A 948 11.14 31.13 9.60
C ALA A 948 9.74 31.71 9.32
N GLY A 949 8.69 31.04 9.78
CA GLY A 949 7.30 31.43 9.57
C GLY A 949 6.73 31.02 8.23
N ALA A 950 7.43 30.16 7.48
CA ALA A 950 6.92 29.65 6.23
C ALA A 950 5.89 28.54 6.49
N CYS A 951 4.78 28.55 5.74
CA CYS A 951 3.93 27.38 5.54
C CYS A 951 4.32 26.75 4.20
N ILE A 952 4.57 25.45 4.19
CA ILE A 952 5.18 24.72 3.07
C ILE A 952 4.27 23.56 2.70
N ALA A 953 4.08 23.36 1.39
CA ALA A 953 3.54 22.15 0.81
C ALA A 953 4.67 21.36 0.14
N PHE A 954 4.76 20.07 0.47
CA PHE A 954 5.81 19.17 0.03
C PHE A 954 5.19 17.93 -0.63
N ASP A 955 5.57 17.69 -1.87
CA ASP A 955 5.08 16.57 -2.68
C ASP A 955 5.92 15.33 -2.38
N LEU A 956 5.25 14.28 -1.90
CA LEU A 956 5.87 13.02 -1.50
C LEU A 956 6.41 12.22 -2.69
N ASP A 957 5.85 12.35 -3.90
CA ASP A 957 6.38 11.67 -5.09
C ASP A 957 7.67 12.28 -5.56
N LYS A 958 7.73 13.62 -5.54
CA LYS A 958 8.90 14.36 -6.00
C LYS A 958 9.95 14.55 -4.92
N ALA A 959 9.60 14.26 -3.66
CA ALA A 959 10.38 14.61 -2.48
C ALA A 959 10.82 16.09 -2.50
N ALA A 960 9.92 16.99 -2.89
CA ALA A 960 10.25 18.39 -3.14
C ALA A 960 9.11 19.33 -2.74
N VAL A 961 9.47 20.57 -2.38
CA VAL A 961 8.50 21.64 -2.11
C VAL A 961 7.75 22.00 -3.39
N THR A 962 6.41 21.90 -3.36
CA THR A 962 5.53 22.34 -4.46
C THR A 962 5.23 23.83 -4.34
N TRP A 963 4.95 24.31 -3.13
CA TRP A 963 4.83 25.73 -2.86
C TRP A 963 5.20 26.08 -1.42
N SER A 964 5.55 27.35 -1.20
CA SER A 964 5.74 27.90 0.13
C SER A 964 5.14 29.30 0.24
N TYR A 965 4.66 29.63 1.44
CA TYR A 965 4.17 30.95 1.82
C TYR A 965 4.99 31.45 3.00
N ALA A 966 5.68 32.58 2.86
CA ALA A 966 6.41 33.21 3.96
C ALA A 966 5.44 34.05 4.82
N GLY A 967 5.13 33.53 6.00
CA GLY A 967 4.28 34.20 6.99
C GLY A 967 5.05 35.17 7.91
N PRO A 968 4.33 35.96 8.71
CA PRO A 968 4.91 37.03 9.53
C PRO A 968 5.50 36.57 10.88
N ALA A 969 5.41 35.27 11.19
CA ALA A 969 5.88 34.68 12.44
C ALA A 969 6.01 33.14 12.31
N PRO A 970 6.86 32.50 13.12
CA PRO A 970 7.05 31.05 13.17
C PRO A 970 5.73 30.24 13.18
N VAL A 971 5.74 29.09 12.51
CA VAL A 971 4.59 28.17 12.41
C VAL A 971 5.00 26.81 12.99
N GLU A 972 4.70 26.58 14.26
CA GLU A 972 5.06 25.34 14.96
C GLU A 972 3.93 24.30 14.96
N ALA A 973 2.68 24.76 14.99
CA ALA A 973 1.49 23.91 15.01
C ALA A 973 1.32 23.17 13.68
N ALA A 974 0.67 22.00 13.74
CA ALA A 974 0.37 21.25 12.52
C ALA A 974 -0.65 22.04 11.71
N PRO A 975 -0.36 22.39 10.44
CA PRO A 975 -1.40 22.89 9.56
C PRO A 975 -2.51 21.85 9.45
N PHE A 976 -3.76 22.28 9.38
CA PHE A 976 -4.87 21.36 9.21
C PHE A 976 -5.68 21.75 7.98
N THR A 977 -6.32 20.75 7.40
CA THR A 977 -7.12 20.95 6.20
C THR A 977 -8.58 20.73 6.51
N LEU A 978 -9.40 21.52 5.83
CA LEU A 978 -10.83 21.35 5.88
C LEU A 978 -11.44 21.82 4.58
N ARG A 979 -12.23 20.94 3.95
CA ARG A 979 -12.68 21.11 2.57
C ARG A 979 -11.46 21.35 1.67
N GLU A 980 -11.48 22.38 0.84
CA GLU A 980 -10.39 22.76 -0.07
C GLU A 980 -9.49 23.86 0.51
N ARG A 981 -9.40 23.99 1.83
CA ARG A 981 -8.61 25.04 2.49
C ARG A 981 -7.65 24.48 3.53
N ILE A 982 -6.48 25.09 3.59
CA ILE A 982 -5.47 24.84 4.61
C ILE A 982 -5.42 25.99 5.60
N PHE A 983 -5.37 25.62 6.86
CA PHE A 983 -5.27 26.52 7.99
C PHE A 983 -3.92 26.28 8.65
N PHE A 984 -3.15 27.34 8.86
CA PHE A 984 -1.91 27.26 9.64
C PHE A 984 -1.86 28.41 10.62
N ALA A 985 -1.30 28.13 11.78
CA ALA A 985 -1.31 29.05 12.89
C ALA A 985 0.11 29.46 13.27
N THR A 986 0.29 30.75 13.50
CA THR A 986 1.58 31.29 13.91
C THR A 986 1.71 31.35 15.42
N ILE A 987 2.94 31.45 15.91
CA ILE A 987 3.21 31.64 17.34
C ILE A 987 2.65 32.96 17.91
N LYS A 988 2.14 33.88 17.07
CA LYS A 988 1.47 35.12 17.50
C LYS A 988 -0.03 34.92 17.73
N GLY A 989 -0.58 33.73 17.49
CA GLY A 989 -2.01 33.44 17.62
C GLY A 989 -2.86 33.94 16.45
N ASP A 990 -2.21 34.14 15.31
CA ASP A 990 -2.87 34.41 14.03
C ASP A 990 -3.00 33.09 13.25
N ILE A 991 -4.24 32.73 12.89
CA ILE A 991 -4.56 31.64 11.97
C ILE A 991 -4.77 32.23 10.58
N PHE A 992 -4.03 31.70 9.61
CA PHE A 992 -4.13 32.06 8.21
C PHE A 992 -4.82 30.96 7.44
N VAL A 993 -5.69 31.35 6.51
CA VAL A 993 -6.45 30.44 5.65
C VAL A 993 -5.96 30.58 4.22
N MET A 994 -5.60 29.47 3.58
CA MET A 994 -5.20 29.43 2.16
C MET A 994 -5.97 28.34 1.43
N GLU A 995 -6.04 28.41 0.10
CA GLU A 995 -6.62 27.34 -0.71
C GLU A 995 -5.64 26.18 -0.88
N ILE A 996 -6.15 24.97 -0.84
CA ILE A 996 -5.44 23.75 -1.21
C ILE A 996 -5.65 23.60 -2.72
N LEU A 997 -4.95 24.39 -3.52
CA LEU A 997 -4.93 24.17 -4.96
C LEU A 997 -3.56 23.64 -5.39
N PRO A 998 -3.53 22.69 -6.35
CA PRO A 998 -2.30 22.15 -6.92
C PRO A 998 -1.46 23.21 -7.67
#